data_AF-A0A3E4XG38-F1
#
_entry.id   AF-A0A3E4XG38-F1
#
_cell.length_a   1.000
_cell.length_b   1.000
_cell.length_c   1.000
_cell.angle_alpha   90.00
_cell.angle_beta   90.00
_cell.angle_gamma   90.00
#
_symmetry.space_group_name_H-M   'P 1'
#
loop_
_entity.id
_entity.type
_entity.pdbx_description
1 polymer ?
#
loop_
_entity_poly.entity_id
_entity_poly.type
_entity_poly.pdbx_seq_one_letter_code
_entity_poly.pdbx_strand_id
1 'polypeptide(L)'
;MIMNERSMVEELLNRPPYDGSEECDNLFIEALRDELVFHYEHNEMYRHFCERKNFNPHEPIHSVDELPPVAVSVFKELGFNLNSVPREELTLALQSSATSGIPSTVVIDKITAKRQGKAMVKVVSEFIGKERKPFLIMDIDPRSASRKLLGARFAAVTGYLKFASKVGYFLKADENGLSYFDVEGIQAFIKELPSGQPVVVFGFTYILYQHVLKSILESDVRLHLPEGSKIIHIGGWKKLESEKISKELFNEQLARCFGICPEDVIDIYGFTEQMGLNYPDCACGCKHASSYVKVLARDTVTRSVLPAGKEGMLEFITPIPHSYPGNVVLTDDIGILEDSPCPYGRPGQRFRIVGRLKKAEVRGCGDILSSKLVFQQKEGTEIKSDSHLDIQYFRGTLKGNTGEERLQGIISCLNDKLDWLRQQPVEALIGIIGEVAKKWLSDERFSFLKDKGLLFLSNWCEASHLRQIAEEGLRGNMRYCDTFLHFPNSSKHFLKANSRGLACHWMAGNVQILGVFALVQCIITKNVNLLKVSAKDDGVFRALLSAFEGVTYTTEDGYTLEGSALMDTVAVVYFSRDAKKLGELMSGSAQVRIAWGGKEAVETVAKYPSMIDCETVVFGPKLSYAVIAREELSSEHAAKKLARRVSVDVSVFDQSGCASPHNLYIETGGIVTPERFCEILAEAFPKTEAQIPKPFMSPEQISAVHSSRGVYDFKGRVWGSDTMSWTVLYSEDNELCKPVYSRVLMVHPVDHINNALVHVQDYIQTIGIAAPEDKAIDFANKATMAGVARCPLIGRMLNFEMPWDGLFLIDRLVRWNTLVGPLC
;
A
#
# COMPACT_ATOMS: atom_id res chain seq x y z
N MET A 1 31.69 -7.75 -40.06
CA MET A 1 33.06 -7.21 -39.97
C MET A 1 33.22 -6.67 -38.57
N ILE A 2 33.94 -7.40 -37.72
CA ILE A 2 34.17 -7.04 -36.31
C ILE A 2 35.44 -6.18 -36.31
N MET A 3 35.26 -4.85 -36.33
CA MET A 3 36.35 -3.95 -35.95
C MET A 3 36.47 -3.99 -34.42
N ASN A 4 37.73 -4.00 -33.99
CA ASN A 4 38.21 -4.21 -32.64
C ASN A 4 37.94 -2.96 -31.78
N GLU A 5 36.68 -2.61 -31.54
CA GLU A 5 36.31 -1.47 -30.70
C GLU A 5 36.57 -1.80 -29.22
N ARG A 6 37.39 -0.95 -28.60
CA ARG A 6 37.83 -1.07 -27.21
C ARG A 6 36.65 -0.68 -26.32
N SER A 7 36.10 -1.63 -25.55
CA SER A 7 34.97 -1.34 -24.65
C SER A 7 35.43 -0.43 -23.49
N MET A 8 34.89 0.79 -23.42
CA MET A 8 35.23 1.77 -22.37
C MET A 8 34.94 1.23 -20.95
N VAL A 9 33.87 0.45 -20.80
CA VAL A 9 33.56 -0.25 -19.53
C VAL A 9 34.68 -1.21 -19.12
N GLU A 10 35.30 -1.92 -20.06
CA GLU A 10 36.42 -2.83 -19.76
C GLU A 10 37.70 -2.04 -19.42
N GLU A 11 37.92 -0.86 -20.02
CA GLU A 11 39.01 0.05 -19.65
C GLU A 11 38.84 0.60 -18.23
N LEU A 12 37.62 1.07 -17.90
CA LEU A 12 37.26 1.49 -16.56
C LEU A 12 37.46 0.35 -15.55
N LEU A 13 36.94 -0.85 -15.86
CA LEU A 13 37.12 -2.04 -15.04
C LEU A 13 38.57 -2.52 -14.96
N ASN A 14 39.53 -1.98 -15.73
CA ASN A 14 40.95 -2.26 -15.57
C ASN A 14 41.63 -1.32 -14.54
N ARG A 15 41.04 -0.16 -14.24
CA ARG A 15 41.51 0.76 -13.19
C ARG A 15 41.30 0.21 -11.77
N PRO A 16 42.01 0.72 -10.75
CA PRO A 16 41.73 0.39 -9.36
C PRO A 16 40.27 0.71 -8.99
N PRO A 17 39.63 -0.07 -8.10
CA PRO A 17 38.23 0.15 -7.69
C PRO A 17 38.04 1.41 -6.85
N TYR A 18 39.12 1.99 -6.30
CA TYR A 18 39.09 3.24 -5.56
C TYR A 18 40.16 4.16 -6.15
N ASP A 19 39.83 4.74 -7.30
CA ASP A 19 40.65 5.70 -8.04
C ASP A 19 39.89 7.02 -8.11
N GLY A 20 40.48 8.09 -7.57
CA GLY A 20 39.89 9.43 -7.54
C GLY A 20 40.48 10.37 -8.60
N SER A 21 41.16 9.83 -9.62
CA SER A 21 41.74 10.62 -10.70
C SER A 21 40.67 11.10 -11.69
N GLU A 22 40.89 12.30 -12.22
CA GLU A 22 40.05 12.89 -13.28
C GLU A 22 39.98 12.00 -14.53
N GLU A 23 41.07 11.29 -14.85
CA GLU A 23 41.11 10.31 -15.94
C GLU A 23 40.09 9.18 -15.73
N CYS A 24 39.97 8.66 -14.50
CA CYS A 24 39.00 7.63 -14.18
C CYS A 24 37.56 8.15 -14.24
N ASP A 25 37.34 9.41 -13.83
CA ASP A 25 36.02 10.05 -13.91
C ASP A 25 35.58 10.29 -15.36
N ASN A 26 36.49 10.72 -16.24
CA ASN A 26 36.22 10.87 -17.68
C ASN A 26 35.89 9.51 -18.32
N LEU A 27 36.67 8.47 -18.02
CA LEU A 27 36.40 7.10 -18.47
C LEU A 27 35.04 6.58 -17.96
N PHE A 28 34.64 6.93 -16.74
CA PHE A 28 33.33 6.58 -16.20
C PHE A 28 32.20 7.21 -17.03
N ILE A 29 32.29 8.50 -17.35
CA ILE A 29 31.26 9.22 -18.11
C ILE A 29 31.16 8.68 -19.54
N GLU A 30 32.30 8.44 -20.21
CA GLU A 30 32.33 7.84 -21.55
C GLU A 30 31.68 6.43 -21.54
N ALA A 31 32.11 5.58 -20.62
CA ALA A 31 31.57 4.23 -20.46
C ALA A 31 30.07 4.23 -20.13
N LEU A 32 29.60 5.20 -19.35
CA LEU A 32 28.18 5.35 -19.03
C LEU A 32 27.37 5.74 -20.26
N ARG A 33 27.85 6.74 -21.01
CA ARG A 33 27.19 7.21 -22.22
C ARG A 33 27.02 6.09 -23.25
N ASP A 34 28.06 5.28 -23.48
CA ASP A 34 28.01 4.15 -24.40
C ASP A 34 26.86 3.19 -24.06
N GLU A 35 26.67 2.85 -22.78
CA GLU A 35 25.60 1.94 -22.36
C GLU A 35 24.21 2.59 -22.38
N LEU A 36 24.10 3.89 -22.06
CA LEU A 36 22.84 4.61 -22.18
C LEU A 36 22.38 4.72 -23.64
N VAL A 37 23.32 4.99 -24.57
CA VAL A 37 23.06 4.96 -26.02
C VAL A 37 22.65 3.55 -26.46
N PHE A 38 23.38 2.52 -26.04
CA PHE A 38 23.05 1.14 -26.37
C PHE A 38 21.62 0.78 -25.94
N HIS A 39 21.20 1.13 -24.73
CA HIS A 39 19.83 0.89 -24.28
C HIS A 39 18.80 1.70 -25.06
N TYR A 40 19.09 2.96 -25.39
CA TYR A 40 18.19 3.79 -26.18
C TYR A 40 17.95 3.23 -27.59
N GLU A 41 18.97 2.63 -28.20
CA GLU A 41 18.85 2.04 -29.53
C GLU A 41 18.16 0.67 -29.51
N HIS A 42 18.38 -0.14 -28.46
CA HIS A 42 17.98 -1.55 -28.44
C HIS A 42 16.81 -1.89 -27.51
N ASN A 43 16.35 -0.95 -26.68
CA ASN A 43 15.20 -1.12 -25.80
C ASN A 43 14.14 -0.05 -26.06
N GLU A 44 13.04 -0.46 -26.70
CA GLU A 44 11.95 0.45 -27.06
C GLU A 44 11.29 1.14 -25.85
N MET A 45 11.08 0.42 -24.75
CA MET A 45 10.49 1.00 -23.53
C MET A 45 11.42 2.05 -22.91
N TYR A 46 12.74 1.80 -22.91
CA TYR A 46 13.72 2.76 -22.41
C TYR A 46 13.85 3.98 -23.32
N ARG A 47 13.81 3.79 -24.66
CA ARG A 47 13.75 4.91 -25.61
C ARG A 47 12.55 5.81 -25.35
N HIS A 48 11.36 5.24 -25.19
CA HIS A 48 10.17 6.01 -24.85
C HIS A 48 10.30 6.74 -23.52
N PHE A 49 10.90 6.10 -22.50
CA PHE A 49 11.20 6.76 -21.23
C PHE A 49 12.12 7.97 -21.41
N CYS A 50 13.21 7.83 -22.16
CA CYS A 50 14.13 8.93 -22.47
C CYS A 50 13.43 10.09 -23.19
N GLU A 51 12.66 9.79 -24.24
CA GLU A 51 11.89 10.80 -24.99
C GLU A 51 10.91 11.57 -24.09
N ARG A 52 10.17 10.86 -23.24
CA ARG A 52 9.20 11.48 -22.30
C ARG A 52 9.88 12.29 -21.19
N LYS A 53 11.12 11.94 -20.84
CA LYS A 53 11.95 12.72 -19.92
C LYS A 53 12.76 13.82 -20.61
N ASN A 54 12.59 14.01 -21.92
CA ASN A 54 13.39 14.94 -22.74
C ASN A 54 14.89 14.70 -22.59
N PHE A 55 15.30 13.44 -22.48
CA PHE A 55 16.69 13.04 -22.35
C PHE A 55 17.15 12.36 -23.64
N ASN A 56 18.26 12.82 -24.20
CA ASN A 56 18.90 12.22 -25.37
C ASN A 56 20.32 11.75 -25.00
N PRO A 57 20.57 10.43 -24.89
CA PRO A 57 21.90 9.92 -24.52
C PRO A 57 22.98 10.14 -25.59
N HIS A 58 22.60 10.53 -26.82
CA HIS A 58 23.55 10.92 -27.85
C HIS A 58 24.14 12.31 -27.62
N GLU A 59 23.58 13.14 -26.74
CA GLU A 59 24.20 14.42 -26.35
C GLU A 59 25.30 14.19 -25.29
N PRO A 60 26.26 15.13 -25.12
CA PRO A 60 27.26 15.05 -24.07
C PRO A 60 26.61 15.08 -22.67
N ILE A 61 27.06 14.20 -21.77
CA ILE A 61 26.67 14.22 -20.35
C ILE A 61 27.59 15.19 -19.63
N HIS A 62 27.04 16.30 -19.14
CA HIS A 62 27.79 17.31 -18.40
C HIS A 62 27.84 17.01 -16.91
N SER A 63 26.77 16.41 -16.38
CA SER A 63 26.67 16.05 -14.97
C SER A 63 25.73 14.89 -14.76
N VAL A 64 26.05 14.01 -13.81
CA VAL A 64 25.25 12.80 -13.56
C VAL A 64 23.91 13.09 -12.89
N ASP A 65 23.70 14.30 -12.34
CA ASP A 65 22.44 14.73 -11.74
C ASP A 65 21.32 14.97 -12.75
N GLU A 66 21.66 15.24 -14.01
CA GLU A 66 20.74 15.47 -15.13
C GLU A 66 20.14 14.18 -15.70
N LEU A 67 20.72 13.02 -15.36
CA LEU A 67 20.28 11.73 -15.86
C LEU A 67 18.94 11.35 -15.24
N PRO A 68 17.91 10.97 -16.05
CA PRO A 68 16.62 10.58 -15.54
C PRO A 68 16.72 9.19 -14.88
N PRO A 69 16.40 9.05 -13.58
CA PRO A 69 16.57 7.77 -12.91
C PRO A 69 15.42 6.81 -13.16
N VAL A 70 15.76 5.53 -13.24
CA VAL A 70 14.81 4.42 -13.31
C VAL A 70 14.48 3.96 -11.89
N ALA A 71 13.23 4.16 -11.46
CA ALA A 71 12.80 3.77 -10.13
C ALA A 71 12.72 2.24 -9.99
N VAL A 72 12.98 1.73 -8.78
CA VAL A 72 12.86 0.28 -8.48
C VAL A 72 11.47 -0.32 -8.76
N SER A 73 10.41 0.49 -8.81
CA SER A 73 9.06 0.04 -9.22
C SER A 73 9.03 -0.47 -10.66
N VAL A 74 9.81 0.14 -11.56
CA VAL A 74 9.88 -0.25 -12.98
C VAL A 74 10.40 -1.68 -13.13
N PHE A 75 11.42 -2.06 -12.38
CA PHE A 75 11.96 -3.43 -12.38
C PHE A 75 11.02 -4.46 -11.75
N LYS A 76 10.13 -4.03 -10.83
CA LYS A 76 9.10 -4.91 -10.23
C LYS A 76 7.98 -5.20 -11.22
N GLU A 77 7.56 -4.21 -11.99
CA GLU A 77 6.42 -4.35 -12.90
C GLU A 77 6.83 -4.83 -14.30
N LEU A 78 7.95 -4.35 -14.83
CA LEU A 78 8.37 -4.58 -16.22
C LEU A 78 9.62 -5.44 -16.36
N GLY A 79 10.25 -5.89 -15.27
CA GLY A 79 11.61 -6.43 -15.26
C GLY A 79 11.97 -7.47 -16.34
N PHE A 80 11.06 -8.39 -16.68
CA PHE A 80 11.28 -9.38 -17.76
C PHE A 80 11.24 -8.80 -19.18
N ASN A 81 10.60 -7.65 -19.35
CA ASN A 81 10.40 -6.95 -20.62
C ASN A 81 11.40 -5.79 -20.82
N LEU A 82 12.30 -5.55 -19.86
CA LEU A 82 13.31 -4.50 -19.92
C LEU A 82 14.63 -4.96 -20.55
N ASN A 83 14.63 -6.04 -21.35
CA ASN A 83 15.85 -6.54 -21.98
C ASN A 83 16.32 -5.60 -23.12
N SER A 84 17.59 -5.24 -23.12
CA SER A 84 18.26 -4.45 -24.18
C SER A 84 19.04 -5.33 -25.16
N VAL A 85 19.01 -6.66 -24.96
CA VAL A 85 19.65 -7.66 -25.83
C VAL A 85 18.60 -8.68 -26.27
N PRO A 86 18.84 -9.44 -27.37
CA PRO A 86 17.95 -10.52 -27.79
C PRO A 86 17.71 -11.54 -26.68
N ARG A 87 16.49 -12.12 -26.63
CA ARG A 87 16.10 -13.05 -25.56
C ARG A 87 16.96 -14.32 -25.54
N GLU A 88 17.50 -14.71 -26.69
CA GLU A 88 18.36 -15.88 -26.88
C GLU A 88 19.74 -15.70 -26.22
N GLU A 89 20.17 -14.45 -25.98
CA GLU A 89 21.44 -14.14 -25.32
C GLU A 89 21.31 -14.08 -23.79
N LEU A 90 20.08 -14.05 -23.27
CA LEU A 90 19.81 -14.05 -21.84
C LEU A 90 20.11 -15.41 -21.23
N THR A 91 20.90 -15.41 -20.17
CA THR A 91 21.38 -16.63 -19.49
C THR A 91 20.65 -16.92 -18.17
N LEU A 92 20.09 -15.89 -17.54
CA LEU A 92 19.52 -15.95 -16.20
C LEU A 92 18.54 -14.79 -15.99
N ALA A 93 17.53 -15.00 -15.16
CA ALA A 93 16.76 -13.93 -14.54
C ALA A 93 16.99 -13.95 -13.02
N LEU A 94 17.24 -12.78 -12.44
CA LEU A 94 17.46 -12.58 -11.02
C LEU A 94 16.28 -11.85 -10.41
N GLN A 95 15.89 -12.26 -9.21
CA GLN A 95 14.80 -11.65 -8.47
C GLN A 95 15.25 -11.22 -7.08
N SER A 96 14.74 -10.07 -6.62
CA SER A 96 14.99 -9.62 -5.26
C SER A 96 14.24 -10.47 -4.23
N SER A 97 14.72 -10.48 -2.99
CA SER A 97 14.01 -11.14 -1.89
C SER A 97 12.83 -10.27 -1.44
N ALA A 98 11.71 -10.35 -2.16
CA ALA A 98 10.52 -9.60 -1.77
C ALA A 98 10.00 -10.10 -0.42
N THR A 99 9.87 -9.20 0.55
CA THR A 99 9.31 -9.50 1.88
C THR A 99 7.81 -9.23 1.99
N SER A 100 7.20 -8.57 0.99
CA SER A 100 5.75 -8.27 0.99
C SER A 100 5.17 -7.82 -0.37
N GLY A 101 5.67 -8.31 -1.50
CA GLY A 101 5.17 -7.87 -2.82
C GLY A 101 5.82 -8.55 -4.02
N ILE A 102 5.68 -7.93 -5.20
CA ILE A 102 6.33 -8.39 -6.44
C ILE A 102 7.84 -8.09 -6.33
N PRO A 103 8.72 -9.09 -6.47
CA PRO A 103 10.16 -8.86 -6.47
C PRO A 103 10.58 -8.12 -7.74
N SER A 104 11.57 -7.24 -7.60
CA SER A 104 12.26 -6.66 -8.74
C SER A 104 12.92 -7.78 -9.53
N THR A 105 12.78 -7.74 -10.85
CA THR A 105 13.40 -8.72 -11.75
C THR A 105 14.38 -8.02 -12.69
N VAL A 106 15.56 -8.61 -12.87
CA VAL A 106 16.51 -8.21 -13.92
C VAL A 106 16.94 -9.44 -14.72
N VAL A 107 17.15 -9.26 -16.02
CA VAL A 107 17.63 -10.30 -16.92
C VAL A 107 19.12 -10.12 -17.18
N ILE A 108 19.87 -11.21 -17.33
CA ILE A 108 21.33 -11.19 -17.36
C ILE A 108 21.87 -11.94 -18.57
N ASP A 109 22.65 -11.26 -19.40
CA ASP A 109 23.45 -11.83 -20.48
C ASP A 109 24.90 -12.15 -20.03
N LYS A 110 25.71 -12.67 -20.95
CA LYS A 110 27.12 -13.01 -20.66
C LYS A 110 27.99 -11.78 -20.39
N ILE A 111 27.77 -10.65 -21.08
CA ILE A 111 28.55 -9.42 -20.91
C ILE A 111 28.28 -8.83 -19.53
N THR A 112 26.99 -8.68 -19.16
CA THR A 112 26.59 -8.19 -17.84
C THR A 112 27.15 -9.09 -16.74
N ALA A 113 26.98 -10.41 -16.82
CA ALA A 113 27.49 -11.35 -15.81
C ALA A 113 29.01 -11.25 -15.63
N LYS A 114 29.76 -11.08 -16.72
CA LYS A 114 31.22 -10.92 -16.70
C LYS A 114 31.62 -9.61 -16.03
N ARG A 115 31.02 -8.48 -16.42
CA ARG A 115 31.30 -7.14 -15.87
C ARG A 115 30.96 -7.07 -14.38
N GLN A 116 29.78 -7.53 -13.98
CA GLN A 116 29.36 -7.64 -12.57
C GLN A 116 30.34 -8.50 -11.75
N GLY A 117 30.77 -9.64 -12.32
CA GLY A 117 31.75 -10.51 -11.69
C GLY A 117 33.11 -9.83 -11.48
N LYS A 118 33.60 -9.08 -12.48
CA LYS A 118 34.87 -8.34 -12.39
C LYS A 118 34.81 -7.21 -11.36
N ALA A 119 33.75 -6.40 -11.39
CA ALA A 119 33.55 -5.31 -10.45
C ALA A 119 33.53 -5.83 -9.00
N MET A 120 32.76 -6.89 -8.73
CA MET A 120 32.71 -7.55 -7.43
C MET A 120 34.09 -8.05 -6.97
N VAL A 121 34.82 -8.75 -7.85
CA VAL A 121 36.16 -9.26 -7.52
C VAL A 121 37.10 -8.13 -7.14
N LYS A 122 37.14 -7.06 -7.92
CA LYS A 122 38.00 -5.91 -7.64
C LYS A 122 37.66 -5.23 -6.32
N VAL A 123 36.38 -4.95 -6.06
CA VAL A 123 35.98 -4.24 -4.84
C VAL A 123 36.18 -5.11 -3.61
N VAL A 124 35.69 -6.35 -3.60
CA VAL A 124 35.72 -7.21 -2.41
C VAL A 124 37.16 -7.63 -2.05
N SER A 125 38.03 -7.85 -3.05
CA SER A 125 39.45 -8.17 -2.79
C SER A 125 40.23 -7.07 -2.07
N GLU A 126 39.77 -5.82 -2.07
CA GLU A 126 40.36 -4.73 -1.28
C GLU A 126 40.09 -4.88 0.23
N PHE A 127 39.13 -5.72 0.62
CA PHE A 127 38.75 -5.93 2.03
C PHE A 127 39.16 -7.30 2.54
N ILE A 128 39.08 -8.34 1.71
CA ILE A 128 39.47 -9.71 2.10
C ILE A 128 40.81 -10.15 1.50
N GLY A 129 41.47 -9.33 0.69
CA GLY A 129 42.71 -9.67 -0.02
C GLY A 129 42.49 -10.37 -1.37
N LYS A 130 43.57 -10.48 -2.15
CA LYS A 130 43.57 -11.02 -3.53
C LYS A 130 43.61 -12.56 -3.58
N GLU A 131 44.14 -13.19 -2.54
CA GLU A 131 44.26 -14.64 -2.45
C GLU A 131 42.91 -15.31 -2.16
N ARG A 132 42.64 -16.44 -2.81
CA ARG A 132 41.47 -17.28 -2.51
C ARG A 132 41.60 -17.93 -1.13
N LYS A 133 40.57 -17.81 -0.30
CA LYS A 133 40.57 -18.31 1.10
C LYS A 133 39.52 -19.40 1.31
N PRO A 134 39.64 -20.27 2.33
CA PRO A 134 38.54 -21.14 2.71
C PRO A 134 37.31 -20.31 3.13
N PHE A 135 36.14 -20.63 2.58
CA PHE A 135 34.87 -19.96 2.88
C PHE A 135 33.97 -20.83 3.75
N LEU A 136 33.47 -20.25 4.83
CA LEU A 136 32.54 -20.86 5.75
C LEU A 136 31.17 -20.21 5.53
N ILE A 137 30.33 -20.86 4.72
CA ILE A 137 29.03 -20.35 4.32
C ILE A 137 27.99 -20.69 5.39
N MET A 138 27.40 -19.66 5.98
CA MET A 138 26.31 -19.77 6.97
C MET A 138 24.96 -19.84 6.25
N ASP A 139 24.83 -20.81 5.35
CA ASP A 139 23.62 -21.11 4.60
C ASP A 139 23.60 -22.58 4.19
N ILE A 140 22.48 -23.02 3.61
CA ILE A 140 22.25 -24.40 3.21
C ILE A 140 23.12 -24.76 2.00
N ASP A 141 23.68 -25.97 2.01
CA ASP A 141 24.42 -26.50 0.85
C ASP A 141 23.48 -26.58 -0.37
N PRO A 142 23.78 -25.89 -1.48
CA PRO A 142 22.94 -25.92 -2.67
C PRO A 142 22.87 -27.29 -3.33
N ARG A 143 23.73 -28.24 -2.96
CA ARG A 143 23.71 -29.64 -3.41
C ARG A 143 22.82 -30.54 -2.55
N SER A 144 22.33 -30.04 -1.41
CA SER A 144 21.47 -30.81 -0.50
C SER A 144 20.02 -30.89 -0.99
N ALA A 145 19.26 -31.84 -0.44
CA ALA A 145 17.82 -31.97 -0.68
C ALA A 145 17.04 -30.69 -0.30
N SER A 146 17.59 -29.88 0.62
CA SER A 146 16.99 -28.66 1.16
C SER A 146 17.32 -27.39 0.36
N ARG A 147 17.89 -27.51 -0.84
CA ARG A 147 18.23 -26.38 -1.73
C ARG A 147 17.09 -25.36 -1.91
N LYS A 148 15.84 -25.82 -1.89
CA LYS A 148 14.64 -24.97 -2.04
C LYS A 148 14.56 -23.83 -1.00
N LEU A 149 15.19 -23.99 0.17
CA LEU A 149 15.20 -23.00 1.26
C LEU A 149 16.13 -21.79 1.02
N LEU A 150 17.00 -21.84 -0.01
CA LEU A 150 17.93 -20.75 -0.33
C LEU A 150 17.23 -19.55 -0.98
N GLY A 151 16.26 -19.79 -1.88
CA GLY A 151 15.61 -18.74 -2.66
C GLY A 151 16.62 -17.80 -3.34
N ALA A 152 16.40 -16.49 -3.24
CA ALA A 152 17.29 -15.46 -3.80
C ALA A 152 18.70 -15.44 -3.18
N ARG A 153 18.92 -16.06 -2.01
CA ARG A 153 20.24 -16.12 -1.35
C ARG A 153 21.25 -16.93 -2.17
N PHE A 154 20.76 -17.89 -2.96
CA PHE A 154 21.60 -18.74 -3.81
C PHE A 154 22.45 -17.93 -4.80
N ALA A 155 21.87 -16.92 -5.45
CA ALA A 155 22.58 -16.09 -6.42
C ALA A 155 23.73 -15.31 -5.76
N ALA A 156 23.48 -14.73 -4.58
CA ALA A 156 24.49 -14.01 -3.84
C ALA A 156 25.62 -14.93 -3.34
N VAL A 157 25.28 -16.07 -2.72
CA VAL A 157 26.27 -17.06 -2.27
C VAL A 157 27.17 -17.47 -3.44
N THR A 158 26.57 -17.84 -4.58
CA THR A 158 27.32 -18.26 -5.78
C THR A 158 28.30 -17.20 -6.27
N GLY A 159 27.95 -15.91 -6.18
CA GLY A 159 28.86 -14.82 -6.51
C GLY A 159 30.12 -14.83 -5.65
N TYR A 160 29.98 -14.95 -4.33
CA TYR A 160 31.09 -14.94 -3.38
C TYR A 160 31.96 -16.21 -3.41
N LEU A 161 31.47 -17.33 -3.96
CA LEU A 161 32.29 -18.54 -4.12
C LEU A 161 33.50 -18.33 -5.06
N LYS A 162 33.53 -17.26 -5.87
CA LYS A 162 34.69 -16.90 -6.70
C LYS A 162 35.96 -16.63 -5.87
N PHE A 163 35.81 -16.20 -4.61
CA PHE A 163 36.91 -15.94 -3.69
C PHE A 163 37.32 -17.17 -2.88
N ALA A 164 36.55 -18.27 -2.95
CA ALA A 164 36.74 -19.41 -2.09
C ALA A 164 37.77 -20.40 -2.67
N SER A 165 38.75 -20.86 -1.90
CA SER A 165 39.65 -21.97 -2.28
C SER A 165 39.11 -23.34 -1.85
N LYS A 166 38.46 -23.40 -0.67
CA LYS A 166 37.68 -24.53 -0.13
C LYS A 166 36.36 -23.97 0.39
N VAL A 167 35.26 -24.72 0.35
CA VAL A 167 33.92 -24.26 0.78
C VAL A 167 33.32 -25.25 1.77
N GLY A 168 32.83 -24.75 2.90
CA GLY A 168 31.98 -25.49 3.84
C GLY A 168 30.63 -24.79 4.02
N TYR A 169 29.56 -25.56 4.24
CA TYR A 169 28.19 -25.07 4.46
C TYR A 169 27.69 -25.53 5.83
N PHE A 170 27.38 -24.57 6.70
CA PHE A 170 27.17 -24.80 8.14
C PHE A 170 25.76 -24.47 8.63
N LEU A 171 24.81 -24.24 7.73
CA LEU A 171 23.38 -24.28 8.06
C LEU A 171 22.79 -25.58 7.51
N LYS A 172 22.16 -26.36 8.38
CA LYS A 172 21.46 -27.61 8.04
C LYS A 172 19.97 -27.43 8.23
N ALA A 173 19.18 -28.34 7.68
CA ALA A 173 17.74 -28.40 7.92
C ALA A 173 17.40 -29.77 8.50
N ASP A 174 16.52 -29.80 9.50
CA ASP A 174 15.97 -31.04 10.05
C ASP A 174 14.88 -31.64 9.14
N GLU A 175 14.29 -32.76 9.58
CA GLU A 175 13.22 -33.46 8.84
C GLU A 175 11.95 -32.60 8.65
N ASN A 176 11.75 -31.58 9.49
CA ASN A 176 10.63 -30.63 9.42
C ASN A 176 10.97 -29.39 8.58
N GLY A 177 12.20 -29.28 8.05
CA GLY A 177 12.68 -28.14 7.29
C GLY A 177 13.12 -26.94 8.13
N LEU A 178 13.24 -27.08 9.45
CA LEU A 178 13.76 -26.03 10.34
C LEU A 178 15.28 -25.96 10.24
N SER A 179 15.78 -24.75 10.01
CA SER A 179 17.22 -24.52 9.82
C SER A 179 17.95 -24.38 11.16
N TYR A 180 19.09 -25.05 11.31
CA TYR A 180 19.95 -25.00 12.50
C TYR A 180 21.43 -24.88 12.13
N PHE A 181 22.23 -24.32 13.06
CA PHE A 181 23.66 -24.10 12.89
C PHE A 181 24.47 -25.36 13.26
N ASP A 182 25.30 -25.84 12.35
CA ASP A 182 26.13 -27.04 12.48
C ASP A 182 27.48 -26.71 13.15
N VAL A 183 27.43 -26.60 14.47
CA VAL A 183 28.57 -26.24 15.32
C VAL A 183 29.69 -27.30 15.24
N GLU A 184 29.35 -28.59 15.23
CA GLU A 184 30.35 -29.65 15.15
C GLU A 184 31.03 -29.67 13.77
N GLY A 185 30.24 -29.53 12.71
CA GLY A 185 30.75 -29.48 11.34
C GLY A 185 31.70 -28.30 11.10
N ILE A 186 31.39 -27.11 11.61
CA ILE A 186 32.28 -25.94 11.46
C ILE A 186 33.59 -26.13 12.22
N GLN A 187 33.55 -26.68 13.44
CA GLN A 187 34.76 -26.97 14.21
C GLN A 187 35.64 -28.03 13.54
N ALA A 188 35.03 -29.09 13.01
CA ALA A 188 35.74 -30.12 12.25
C ALA A 188 36.40 -29.52 11.00
N PHE A 189 35.65 -28.72 10.24
CA PHE A 189 36.17 -28.07 9.02
C PHE A 189 37.36 -27.14 9.32
N ILE A 190 37.30 -26.34 10.39
CA ILE A 190 38.40 -25.46 10.79
C ILE A 190 39.64 -26.28 11.19
N LYS A 191 39.47 -27.39 11.93
CA LYS A 191 40.57 -28.28 12.32
C LYS A 191 41.27 -28.96 11.14
N GLU A 192 40.56 -29.21 10.04
CA GLU A 192 41.13 -29.78 8.81
C GLU A 192 41.99 -28.79 8.01
N LEU A 193 41.83 -27.49 8.24
CA LEU A 193 42.60 -26.48 7.52
C LEU A 193 44.04 -26.41 8.05
N PRO A 194 45.02 -26.12 7.19
CA PRO A 194 46.38 -25.76 7.61
C PRO A 194 46.37 -24.77 8.78
N SER A 195 47.19 -25.05 9.80
CA SER A 195 47.29 -24.23 11.00
C SER A 195 47.56 -22.75 10.66
N GLY A 196 46.78 -21.85 11.24
CA GLY A 196 46.91 -20.41 11.01
C GLY A 196 46.36 -19.90 9.67
N GLN A 197 45.75 -20.75 8.82
CA GLN A 197 45.20 -20.30 7.55
C GLN A 197 43.96 -19.41 7.74
N PRO A 198 43.97 -18.14 7.31
CA PRO A 198 42.82 -17.25 7.45
C PRO A 198 41.62 -17.72 6.62
N VAL A 199 40.42 -17.55 7.16
CA VAL A 199 39.16 -17.94 6.52
C VAL A 199 38.21 -16.76 6.33
N VAL A 200 37.18 -16.94 5.50
CA VAL A 200 36.09 -15.96 5.38
C VAL A 200 34.78 -16.63 5.76
N VAL A 201 34.13 -16.14 6.80
CA VAL A 201 32.74 -16.51 7.09
C VAL A 201 31.83 -15.64 6.23
N PHE A 202 30.85 -16.24 5.56
CA PHE A 202 29.91 -15.50 4.73
C PHE A 202 28.47 -15.90 5.09
N GLY A 203 27.59 -14.93 5.28
CA GLY A 203 26.17 -15.21 5.54
C GLY A 203 25.27 -14.00 5.34
N PHE A 204 23.96 -14.24 5.31
CA PHE A 204 23.00 -13.14 5.34
C PHE A 204 22.83 -12.65 6.78
N THR A 205 22.73 -11.34 7.01
CA THR A 205 22.74 -10.75 8.37
C THR A 205 21.70 -11.40 9.27
N TYR A 206 20.47 -11.60 8.79
CA TYR A 206 19.42 -12.21 9.59
C TYR A 206 19.65 -13.69 9.89
N ILE A 207 20.31 -14.44 9.00
CA ILE A 207 20.66 -15.85 9.23
C ILE A 207 21.79 -15.94 10.26
N LEU A 208 22.81 -15.10 10.11
CA LEU A 208 23.90 -14.99 11.07
C LEU A 208 23.37 -14.61 12.45
N TYR A 209 22.41 -13.69 12.53
CA TYR A 209 21.80 -13.32 13.81
C TYR A 209 20.95 -14.47 14.39
N GLN A 210 19.95 -14.94 13.64
CA GLN A 210 18.92 -15.84 14.16
C GLN A 210 19.43 -17.25 14.43
N HIS A 211 20.29 -17.79 13.55
CA HIS A 211 20.71 -19.19 13.62
C HIS A 211 22.12 -19.37 14.17
N VAL A 212 23.04 -18.43 13.89
CA VAL A 212 24.44 -18.59 14.29
C VAL A 212 24.71 -17.91 15.62
N LEU A 213 24.50 -16.59 15.70
CA LEU A 213 24.81 -15.79 16.88
C LEU A 213 23.99 -16.21 18.09
N LYS A 214 22.65 -16.32 17.95
CA LYS A 214 21.78 -16.79 19.05
C LYS A 214 22.18 -18.19 19.51
N SER A 215 22.41 -19.12 18.58
CA SER A 215 22.83 -20.48 18.92
C SER A 215 24.16 -20.51 19.69
N ILE A 216 25.15 -19.69 19.29
CA ILE A 216 26.42 -19.59 20.02
C ILE A 216 26.21 -18.95 21.38
N LEU A 217 25.40 -17.89 21.51
CA LEU A 217 25.14 -17.21 22.77
C LEU A 217 24.35 -18.06 23.77
N GLU A 218 23.46 -18.93 23.29
CA GLU A 218 22.68 -19.89 24.08
C GLU A 218 23.48 -21.14 24.47
N SER A 219 24.72 -21.27 23.98
CA SER A 219 25.64 -22.37 24.26
C SER A 219 26.94 -21.87 24.91
N ASP A 220 27.71 -22.78 25.52
CA ASP A 220 29.05 -22.48 26.02
C ASP A 220 30.14 -22.52 24.92
N VAL A 221 29.73 -22.56 23.64
CA VAL A 221 30.66 -22.73 22.53
C VAL A 221 31.36 -21.39 22.20
N ARG A 222 32.68 -21.47 21.98
CA ARG A 222 33.48 -20.38 21.41
C ARG A 222 34.22 -20.89 20.19
N LEU A 223 33.98 -20.26 19.04
CA LEU A 223 34.70 -20.55 17.81
C LEU A 223 35.84 -19.53 17.71
N HIS A 224 37.08 -19.98 17.61
CA HIS A 224 38.21 -19.07 17.39
C HIS A 224 38.68 -19.25 15.95
N LEU A 225 38.50 -18.21 15.13
CA LEU A 225 39.01 -18.18 13.79
C LEU A 225 40.51 -17.86 13.79
N PRO A 226 41.29 -18.36 12.82
CA PRO A 226 42.68 -17.97 12.65
C PRO A 226 42.85 -16.46 12.44
N GLU A 227 44.00 -15.92 12.84
CA GLU A 227 44.33 -14.49 12.66
C GLU A 227 44.19 -14.07 11.19
N GLY A 228 43.65 -12.87 10.95
CA GLY A 228 43.38 -12.35 9.61
C GLY A 228 42.10 -12.88 8.96
N SER A 229 41.33 -13.73 9.64
CA SER A 229 40.01 -14.16 9.19
C SER A 229 39.00 -13.02 9.21
N LYS A 230 38.05 -13.01 8.26
CA LYS A 230 37.02 -11.97 8.13
C LYS A 230 35.62 -12.58 8.15
N ILE A 231 34.63 -11.80 8.55
CA ILE A 231 33.22 -12.13 8.38
C ILE A 231 32.63 -11.13 7.39
N ILE A 232 32.02 -11.63 6.32
CA ILE A 232 31.20 -10.83 5.40
C ILE A 232 29.75 -11.16 5.66
N HIS A 233 28.93 -10.13 5.82
CA HIS A 233 27.49 -10.31 5.83
C HIS A 233 26.78 -9.33 4.90
N ILE A 234 25.65 -9.79 4.36
CA ILE A 234 24.86 -9.03 3.38
C ILE A 234 23.37 -9.07 3.70
N GLY A 235 22.70 -7.94 3.50
CA GLY A 235 21.24 -7.80 3.49
C GLY A 235 20.52 -8.31 4.74
N GLY A 236 19.19 -8.26 4.75
CA GLY A 236 18.38 -8.89 5.80
C GLY A 236 18.19 -8.10 7.09
N TRP A 237 18.75 -6.90 7.24
CA TRP A 237 18.49 -6.00 8.39
C TRP A 237 17.00 -5.81 8.69
N LYS A 238 16.16 -5.71 7.65
CA LYS A 238 14.70 -5.60 7.78
C LYS A 238 14.05 -6.76 8.53
N LYS A 239 14.58 -7.98 8.40
CA LYS A 239 14.05 -9.16 9.09
C LYS A 239 14.38 -9.14 10.59
N LEU A 240 15.23 -8.20 11.03
CA LEU A 240 15.66 -8.03 12.41
C LEU A 240 15.05 -6.79 13.08
N GLU A 241 14.15 -6.06 12.41
CA GLU A 241 13.53 -4.85 12.98
C GLU A 241 12.82 -5.13 14.32
N SER A 242 12.17 -6.28 14.47
CA SER A 242 11.52 -6.70 15.71
C SER A 242 12.50 -7.05 16.84
N GLU A 243 13.74 -7.39 16.50
CA GLU A 243 14.78 -7.80 17.45
C GLU A 243 15.48 -6.58 18.07
N LYS A 244 15.30 -5.37 17.50
CA LYS A 244 15.91 -4.10 17.96
C LYS A 244 17.43 -4.17 18.16
N ILE A 245 18.10 -5.03 17.38
CA ILE A 245 19.56 -5.18 17.38
C ILE A 245 20.19 -4.08 16.50
N SER A 246 21.13 -3.31 17.05
CA SER A 246 21.90 -2.33 16.27
C SER A 246 23.02 -3.03 15.51
N LYS A 247 23.53 -2.37 14.47
CA LYS A 247 24.64 -2.89 13.65
C LYS A 247 25.92 -3.05 14.46
N GLU A 248 26.22 -2.07 15.29
CA GLU A 248 27.42 -2.03 16.14
C GLU A 248 27.39 -3.21 17.12
N LEU A 249 26.27 -3.39 17.83
CA LEU A 249 26.10 -4.49 18.78
C LEU A 249 26.14 -5.86 18.09
N PHE A 250 25.54 -5.98 16.91
CA PHE A 250 25.60 -7.21 16.12
C PHE A 250 27.05 -7.56 15.74
N ASN A 251 27.80 -6.60 15.20
CA ASN A 251 29.18 -6.81 14.79
C ASN A 251 30.09 -7.15 15.98
N GLU A 252 29.96 -6.44 17.11
CA GLU A 252 30.70 -6.73 18.34
C GLU A 252 30.44 -8.13 18.89
N GLN A 253 29.16 -8.53 18.97
CA GLN A 253 28.79 -9.85 19.48
C GLN A 253 29.27 -10.96 18.55
N LEU A 254 29.14 -10.78 17.24
CA LEU A 254 29.58 -11.76 16.26
C LEU A 254 31.11 -11.89 16.26
N ALA A 255 31.84 -10.77 16.30
CA ALA A 255 33.29 -10.75 16.40
C ALA A 255 33.78 -11.49 17.66
N ARG A 256 33.15 -11.25 18.81
CA ARG A 256 33.44 -11.96 20.06
C ARG A 256 33.18 -13.46 19.96
N CYS A 257 32.12 -13.88 19.27
CA CYS A 257 31.77 -15.30 19.11
C CYS A 257 32.77 -16.07 18.24
N PHE A 258 33.40 -15.38 17.29
CA PHE A 258 34.37 -15.94 16.35
C PHE A 258 35.84 -15.62 16.69
N GLY A 259 36.09 -14.87 17.76
CA GLY A 259 37.44 -14.52 18.23
C GLY A 259 38.20 -13.59 17.29
N ILE A 260 37.51 -12.65 16.62
CA ILE A 260 38.11 -11.65 15.71
C ILE A 260 37.82 -10.23 16.17
N CYS A 261 38.42 -9.24 15.50
CA CYS A 261 38.16 -7.83 15.73
C CYS A 261 36.80 -7.39 15.13
N PRO A 262 36.02 -6.49 15.76
CA PRO A 262 34.78 -5.97 15.19
C PRO A 262 34.94 -5.34 13.79
N GLU A 263 36.10 -4.75 13.49
CA GLU A 263 36.44 -4.16 12.20
C GLU A 263 36.56 -5.20 11.08
N ASP A 264 36.69 -6.48 11.45
CA ASP A 264 36.77 -7.62 10.54
C ASP A 264 35.40 -8.23 10.24
N VAL A 265 34.34 -7.67 10.82
CA VAL A 265 32.94 -7.95 10.47
C VAL A 265 32.45 -6.88 9.50
N ILE A 266 32.37 -7.25 8.23
CA ILE A 266 32.16 -6.36 7.10
C ILE A 266 30.74 -6.53 6.57
N ASP A 267 29.91 -5.50 6.79
CA ASP A 267 28.59 -5.38 6.17
C ASP A 267 28.73 -4.88 4.74
N ILE A 268 28.20 -5.63 3.77
CA ILE A 268 28.19 -5.22 2.36
C ILE A 268 26.76 -4.90 1.92
N TYR A 269 26.57 -3.66 1.47
CA TYR A 269 25.33 -3.27 0.82
C TYR A 269 25.38 -3.63 -0.67
N GLY A 270 24.22 -3.97 -1.21
CA GLY A 270 24.00 -4.30 -2.62
C GLY A 270 22.52 -4.59 -2.85
N PHE A 271 22.07 -4.44 -4.09
CA PHE A 271 20.67 -4.63 -4.48
C PHE A 271 20.58 -5.27 -5.88
N THR A 272 19.42 -5.83 -6.22
CA THR A 272 19.25 -6.72 -7.37
C THR A 272 19.42 -5.99 -8.70
N GLU A 273 18.91 -4.76 -8.78
CA GLU A 273 18.91 -3.91 -9.97
C GLU A 273 20.31 -3.49 -10.43
N GLN A 274 21.32 -3.63 -9.56
CA GLN A 274 22.74 -3.41 -9.86
C GLN A 274 23.62 -4.51 -9.22
N MET A 275 23.23 -5.78 -9.43
CA MET A 275 23.97 -6.90 -8.84
C MET A 275 25.46 -6.88 -9.21
N GLY A 276 26.33 -7.29 -8.28
CA GLY A 276 27.78 -7.34 -8.50
C GLY A 276 28.51 -6.05 -8.10
N LEU A 277 27.79 -4.94 -7.97
CA LEU A 277 28.29 -3.76 -7.28
C LEU A 277 28.06 -3.92 -5.78
N ASN A 278 29.16 -3.84 -5.04
CA ASN A 278 29.21 -4.11 -3.62
C ASN A 278 29.75 -2.88 -2.91
N TYR A 279 29.14 -2.52 -1.78
CA TYR A 279 29.54 -1.36 -0.99
C TYR A 279 29.87 -1.83 0.42
N PRO A 280 31.10 -2.33 0.65
CA PRO A 280 31.54 -2.76 1.97
C PRO A 280 31.70 -1.59 2.92
N ASP A 281 31.49 -1.86 4.21
CA ASP A 281 31.84 -0.91 5.26
C ASP A 281 33.32 -0.57 5.27
N CYS A 282 33.60 0.71 5.46
CA CYS A 282 34.90 1.20 5.88
C CYS A 282 34.90 1.40 7.40
N ALA A 283 36.09 1.31 8.01
CA ALA A 283 36.31 1.60 9.43
C ALA A 283 35.83 3.01 9.85
N CYS A 284 35.62 3.95 8.91
CA CYS A 284 35.01 5.25 9.20
C CYS A 284 33.49 5.20 9.45
N GLY A 285 32.87 4.02 9.44
CA GLY A 285 31.41 3.85 9.62
C GLY A 285 30.57 4.19 8.38
N CYS A 286 31.22 4.46 7.24
CA CYS A 286 30.57 4.75 5.96
C CYS A 286 30.82 3.64 4.95
N LYS A 287 29.96 3.56 3.94
CA LYS A 287 30.19 2.77 2.73
C LYS A 287 30.82 3.67 1.68
N HIS A 288 31.66 3.07 0.83
CA HIS A 288 32.34 3.79 -0.25
C HIS A 288 31.80 3.35 -1.61
N ALA A 289 31.50 4.32 -2.46
CA ALA A 289 31.32 4.08 -3.88
C ALA A 289 32.69 3.83 -4.52
N SER A 290 32.80 2.73 -5.27
CA SER A 290 33.96 2.49 -6.12
C SER A 290 34.01 3.50 -7.27
N SER A 291 35.13 3.58 -7.97
CA SER A 291 35.29 4.35 -9.22
C SER A 291 34.31 3.95 -10.34
N TYR A 292 33.63 2.82 -10.19
CA TYR A 292 32.62 2.32 -11.13
C TYR A 292 31.19 2.81 -10.83
N VAL A 293 31.02 3.64 -9.79
CA VAL A 293 29.70 4.07 -9.31
C VAL A 293 29.72 5.53 -8.87
N LYS A 294 28.68 6.28 -9.24
CA LYS A 294 28.34 7.55 -8.60
C LYS A 294 27.06 7.39 -7.78
N VAL A 295 26.98 8.07 -6.63
CA VAL A 295 25.84 8.01 -5.71
C VAL A 295 25.30 9.43 -5.52
N LEU A 296 23.97 9.57 -5.59
CA LEU A 296 23.25 10.81 -5.28
C LEU A 296 22.21 10.55 -4.20
N ALA A 297 21.84 11.58 -3.45
CA ALA A 297 20.66 11.58 -2.58
C ALA A 297 19.63 12.53 -3.18
N ARG A 298 18.40 12.09 -3.35
CA ARG A 298 17.29 12.89 -3.87
C ARG A 298 16.23 13.13 -2.83
N ASP A 299 15.62 14.30 -2.88
CA ASP A 299 14.47 14.63 -2.07
C ASP A 299 13.31 13.65 -2.33
N THR A 300 12.67 13.18 -1.26
CA THR A 300 11.60 12.17 -1.33
C THR A 300 10.34 12.68 -2.04
N VAL A 301 10.15 14.00 -2.10
CA VAL A 301 8.99 14.68 -2.67
C VAL A 301 9.34 15.28 -4.02
N THR A 302 10.35 16.15 -4.09
CA THR A 302 10.66 16.92 -5.31
C THR A 302 11.54 16.16 -6.30
N ARG A 303 12.21 15.08 -5.86
CA ARG A 303 13.21 14.33 -6.65
C ARG A 303 14.46 15.14 -7.03
N SER A 304 14.61 16.35 -6.51
CA SER A 304 15.81 17.17 -6.70
C SER A 304 16.99 16.55 -5.96
N VAL A 305 18.21 16.71 -6.49
CA VAL A 305 19.43 16.28 -5.79
C VAL A 305 19.64 17.12 -4.54
N LEU A 306 20.04 16.46 -3.46
CA LEU A 306 20.31 17.06 -2.16
C LEU A 306 21.82 17.22 -1.94
N PRO A 307 22.25 18.28 -1.23
CA PRO A 307 23.64 18.41 -0.81
C PRO A 307 24.01 17.34 0.21
N ALA A 308 25.31 17.09 0.36
CA ALA A 308 25.84 16.19 1.38
C ALA A 308 25.37 16.58 2.81
N GLY A 309 25.23 15.58 3.67
CA GLY A 309 24.71 15.72 5.03
C GLY A 309 23.18 15.75 5.14
N LYS A 310 22.43 15.74 4.03
CA LYS A 310 20.96 15.64 4.02
C LYS A 310 20.52 14.20 3.76
N GLU A 311 19.44 13.80 4.44
CA GLU A 311 18.77 12.51 4.22
C GLU A 311 17.94 12.56 2.94
N GLY A 312 18.11 11.57 2.07
CA GLY A 312 17.35 11.44 0.83
C GLY A 312 17.30 10.02 0.30
N MET A 313 16.50 9.81 -0.75
CA MET A 313 16.46 8.55 -1.48
C MET A 313 17.75 8.38 -2.28
N LEU A 314 18.40 7.23 -2.11
CA LEU A 314 19.67 6.97 -2.76
C LEU A 314 19.47 6.54 -4.21
N GLU A 315 20.24 7.18 -5.07
CA GLU A 315 20.38 6.88 -6.48
C GLU A 315 21.79 6.41 -6.78
N PHE A 316 21.90 5.35 -7.57
CA PHE A 316 23.17 4.73 -7.93
C PHE A 316 23.32 4.70 -9.45
N ILE A 317 24.46 5.18 -9.91
CA ILE A 317 24.76 5.42 -11.33
C ILE A 317 26.00 4.64 -11.70
N THR A 318 25.93 3.82 -12.75
CA THR A 318 27.01 2.90 -13.15
C THR A 318 26.91 2.44 -14.62
N PRO A 319 28.05 2.24 -15.31
CA PRO A 319 28.07 1.71 -16.67
C PRO A 319 28.09 0.16 -16.76
N ILE A 320 27.84 -0.55 -15.64
CA ILE A 320 28.05 -2.00 -15.59
C ILE A 320 26.94 -2.83 -16.27
N PRO A 321 25.64 -2.56 -16.06
CA PRO A 321 24.55 -3.26 -16.75
C PRO A 321 24.59 -3.05 -18.27
N HIS A 322 24.40 -4.14 -19.02
CA HIS A 322 24.36 -4.13 -20.49
C HIS A 322 23.07 -4.78 -21.04
N SER A 323 22.56 -5.80 -20.35
CA SER A 323 21.37 -6.55 -20.80
C SER A 323 20.03 -5.89 -20.46
N TYR A 324 20.02 -4.83 -19.66
CA TYR A 324 18.85 -4.09 -19.22
C TYR A 324 19.27 -2.68 -18.74
N PRO A 325 18.37 -1.67 -18.75
CA PRO A 325 18.66 -0.29 -18.39
C PRO A 325 18.76 -0.09 -16.86
N GLY A 326 19.72 -0.77 -16.22
CA GLY A 326 20.01 -0.72 -14.78
C GLY A 326 21.04 0.35 -14.38
N ASN A 327 21.37 1.27 -15.28
CA ASN A 327 22.55 2.13 -15.17
C ASN A 327 22.32 3.33 -14.28
N VAL A 328 21.09 3.83 -14.18
CA VAL A 328 20.70 4.97 -13.34
C VAL A 328 19.50 4.53 -12.51
N VAL A 329 19.72 4.09 -11.27
CA VAL A 329 18.67 3.45 -10.45
C VAL A 329 18.37 4.26 -9.20
N LEU A 330 17.12 4.71 -9.07
CA LEU A 330 16.60 5.32 -7.84
C LEU A 330 15.97 4.24 -6.95
N THR A 331 16.57 4.06 -5.78
CA THR A 331 16.14 3.06 -4.80
C THR A 331 15.08 3.61 -3.85
N ASP A 332 14.39 2.71 -3.14
CA ASP A 332 13.54 3.11 -2.00
C ASP A 332 14.37 3.36 -0.73
N ASP A 333 15.67 3.10 -0.75
CA ASP A 333 16.53 3.14 0.43
C ASP A 333 16.95 4.59 0.73
N ILE A 334 16.86 4.98 2.00
CA ILE A 334 17.14 6.33 2.50
C ILE A 334 18.55 6.35 3.05
N GLY A 335 19.32 7.37 2.66
CA GLY A 335 20.70 7.53 3.10
C GLY A 335 21.17 8.97 3.07
N ILE A 336 22.42 9.14 3.50
CA ILE A 336 23.12 10.42 3.61
C ILE A 336 24.46 10.28 2.90
N LEU A 337 24.83 11.25 2.05
CA LEU A 337 26.19 11.39 1.54
C LEU A 337 27.06 12.19 2.50
N GLU A 338 28.31 11.76 2.67
CA GLU A 338 29.32 12.48 3.44
C GLU A 338 30.21 13.32 2.52
N ASP A 339 30.45 14.57 2.93
CA ASP A 339 31.34 15.48 2.22
C ASP A 339 32.81 15.33 2.66
N SER A 340 33.02 14.87 3.90
CA SER A 340 34.37 14.74 4.45
C SER A 340 35.19 13.66 3.72
N PRO A 341 36.49 13.89 3.45
CA PRO A 341 37.39 12.84 2.99
C PRO A 341 37.45 11.70 4.00
N CYS A 342 37.72 10.48 3.51
CA CYS A 342 37.86 9.33 4.40
C CYS A 342 39.09 9.49 5.30
N PRO A 343 38.95 9.33 6.64
CA PRO A 343 40.10 9.40 7.55
C PRO A 343 41.12 8.27 7.31
N TYR A 344 40.74 7.22 6.59
CA TYR A 344 41.61 6.10 6.21
C TYR A 344 42.14 6.20 4.77
N GLY A 345 41.99 7.36 4.12
CA GLY A 345 42.58 7.66 2.81
C GLY A 345 41.95 6.95 1.60
N ARG A 346 40.83 6.25 1.77
CA ARG A 346 40.10 5.62 0.65
C ARG A 346 39.35 6.71 -0.15
N PRO A 347 39.65 6.91 -1.45
CA PRO A 347 38.97 7.89 -2.28
C PRO A 347 37.55 7.43 -2.66
N GLY A 348 36.78 8.32 -3.29
CA GLY A 348 35.41 8.06 -3.76
C GLY A 348 34.33 8.60 -2.81
N GLN A 349 33.10 8.65 -3.32
CA GLN A 349 31.95 9.14 -2.56
C GLN A 349 31.63 8.22 -1.39
N ARG A 350 31.24 8.82 -0.26
CA ARG A 350 30.93 8.12 0.99
C ARG A 350 29.45 8.30 1.29
N PHE A 351 28.81 7.23 1.75
CA PHE A 351 27.39 7.29 2.14
C PHE A 351 27.05 6.34 3.28
N ARG A 352 25.94 6.61 3.94
CA ARG A 352 25.34 5.77 4.99
C ARG A 352 23.90 5.42 4.63
N ILE A 353 23.49 4.19 4.93
CA ILE A 353 22.10 3.75 4.82
C ILE A 353 21.43 4.03 6.16
N VAL A 354 20.41 4.89 6.17
CA VAL A 354 19.63 5.22 7.37
C VAL A 354 18.43 4.29 7.50
N GLY A 355 17.82 3.92 6.38
CA GLY A 355 16.65 3.06 6.37
C GLY A 355 16.06 2.94 4.97
N ARG A 356 14.73 2.79 4.90
CA ARG A 356 13.99 2.72 3.65
C ARG A 356 12.71 3.52 3.77
N LEU A 357 12.27 4.10 2.66
CA LEU A 357 11.01 4.80 2.60
C LEU A 357 9.87 3.83 2.95
N LYS A 358 8.99 4.25 3.85
CA LYS A 358 7.80 3.48 4.21
C LYS A 358 6.87 3.43 3.00
N LYS A 359 6.14 2.33 2.84
CA LYS A 359 5.07 2.27 1.83
C LYS A 359 3.93 3.19 2.28
N ALA A 360 3.28 3.83 1.30
CA ALA A 360 2.05 4.57 1.58
C ALA A 360 1.04 3.63 2.24
N GLU A 361 0.43 4.07 3.35
CA GLU A 361 -0.67 3.33 3.94
C GLU A 361 -1.80 3.21 2.91
N VAL A 362 -2.38 2.02 2.79
CA VAL A 362 -3.60 1.83 2.00
C VAL A 362 -4.73 2.53 2.76
N ARG A 363 -5.24 3.62 2.17
CA ARG A 363 -6.26 4.47 2.81
C ARG A 363 -7.66 4.30 2.22
N GLY A 364 -7.88 3.41 1.25
CA GLY A 364 -9.21 3.23 0.66
C GLY A 364 -10.03 2.11 1.27
N CYS A 365 -11.34 2.15 1.01
CA CYS A 365 -12.23 1.04 1.33
C CYS A 365 -11.75 -0.27 0.68
N GLY A 366 -11.10 -0.25 -0.49
CA GLY A 366 -10.69 -1.43 -1.27
C GLY A 366 -9.46 -2.23 -0.80
N ASP A 367 -9.18 -2.29 0.50
CA ASP A 367 -7.99 -2.94 1.06
C ASP A 367 -8.06 -4.50 1.03
N ILE A 368 -8.09 -5.08 -0.16
CA ILE A 368 -8.11 -6.55 -0.42
C ILE A 368 -6.81 -7.04 -1.04
N LEU A 369 -6.16 -6.19 -1.83
CA LEU A 369 -5.00 -6.60 -2.64
C LEU A 369 -3.67 -6.54 -1.86
N SER A 370 -3.66 -5.90 -0.68
CA SER A 370 -2.55 -5.92 0.27
C SER A 370 -2.55 -7.19 1.13
N SER A 371 -3.71 -7.80 1.35
CA SER A 371 -3.91 -8.93 2.28
C SER A 371 -3.73 -10.32 1.66
N LYS A 372 -3.28 -10.42 0.40
CA LYS A 372 -2.67 -11.66 -0.15
C LYS A 372 -1.28 -11.95 0.47
N LEU A 373 -0.89 -11.20 1.50
CA LEU A 373 0.22 -11.54 2.38
C LEU A 373 -0.22 -12.70 3.28
N VAL A 374 0.26 -13.90 2.96
CA VAL A 374 0.26 -15.02 3.90
C VAL A 374 1.20 -14.65 5.04
N PHE A 375 0.69 -13.95 6.06
CA PHE A 375 1.30 -14.00 7.36
C PHE A 375 1.09 -15.42 7.85
N GLN A 376 2.17 -16.21 7.87
CA GLN A 376 2.21 -17.42 8.68
C GLN A 376 1.68 -17.02 10.05
N GLN A 377 0.57 -17.64 10.47
CA GLN A 377 0.11 -17.57 11.84
C GLN A 377 1.31 -17.95 12.70
N LYS A 378 1.92 -16.95 13.35
CA LYS A 378 2.75 -17.23 14.52
C LYS A 378 1.79 -17.77 15.56
N GLU A 379 1.73 -19.09 15.68
CA GLU A 379 1.34 -19.70 16.94
C GLU A 379 2.33 -19.22 18.01
N GLY A 380 1.80 -18.66 19.10
CA GLY A 380 2.54 -18.50 20.35
C GLY A 380 3.42 -17.26 20.48
N THR A 381 2.80 -16.09 20.66
CA THR A 381 3.32 -15.09 21.61
C THR A 381 2.14 -14.64 22.44
N GLU A 382 2.21 -14.77 23.77
CA GLU A 382 1.17 -14.32 24.70
C GLU A 382 0.80 -12.85 24.39
N ILE A 383 -0.35 -12.66 23.74
CA ILE A 383 -0.90 -11.33 23.52
C ILE A 383 -1.39 -10.86 24.89
N LYS A 384 -0.72 -9.86 25.47
CA LYS A 384 -1.27 -9.14 26.63
C LYS A 384 -2.70 -8.74 26.29
N SER A 385 -3.70 -9.26 27.01
CA SER A 385 -5.09 -8.93 26.76
C SER A 385 -5.32 -7.47 27.06
N ASP A 386 -5.57 -6.66 26.03
CA ASP A 386 -6.01 -5.28 26.20
C ASP A 386 -7.46 -5.28 26.72
N SER A 387 -7.73 -4.50 27.76
CA SER A 387 -9.07 -4.29 28.32
C SER A 387 -9.42 -2.82 28.41
N HIS A 388 -8.62 -1.94 27.80
CA HIS A 388 -8.84 -0.52 27.82
C HIS A 388 -10.04 -0.14 26.95
N LEU A 389 -11.08 0.42 27.58
CA LEU A 389 -12.21 1.05 26.93
C LEU A 389 -12.09 2.56 27.07
N ASP A 390 -12.04 3.24 25.93
CA ASP A 390 -12.10 4.68 25.83
C ASP A 390 -13.51 5.11 25.40
N ILE A 391 -14.11 6.04 26.13
CA ILE A 391 -15.49 6.49 25.91
C ILE A 391 -15.43 7.89 25.34
N GLN A 392 -15.68 7.97 24.04
CA GLN A 392 -15.58 9.19 23.26
C GLN A 392 -16.85 10.04 23.36
N TYR A 393 -18.01 9.39 23.40
CA TYR A 393 -19.31 10.06 23.57
C TYR A 393 -20.30 9.15 24.30
N PHE A 394 -20.83 9.62 25.43
CA PHE A 394 -21.91 8.96 26.16
C PHE A 394 -22.51 9.97 27.16
N ARG A 395 -23.85 10.10 27.19
CA ARG A 395 -24.54 11.06 28.08
C ARG A 395 -25.04 10.47 29.40
N GLY A 396 -24.98 9.15 29.56
CA GLY A 396 -25.42 8.49 30.80
C GLY A 396 -24.35 8.44 31.89
N THR A 397 -24.75 8.04 33.10
CA THR A 397 -23.86 7.82 34.24
C THR A 397 -23.38 6.38 34.28
N LEU A 398 -22.07 6.15 34.34
CA LEU A 398 -21.49 4.80 34.40
C LEU A 398 -21.07 4.41 35.82
N LYS A 399 -21.22 3.12 36.12
CA LYS A 399 -20.67 2.45 37.30
C LYS A 399 -19.85 1.25 36.82
N GLY A 400 -18.69 1.02 37.42
CA GLY A 400 -17.78 -0.07 37.02
C GLY A 400 -16.32 0.38 36.97
N ASN A 401 -15.42 -0.52 37.34
CA ASN A 401 -13.98 -0.28 37.43
C ASN A 401 -13.21 -0.83 36.24
N THR A 402 -13.80 -1.78 35.48
CA THR A 402 -13.18 -2.41 34.31
C THR A 402 -13.77 -1.90 32.99
N GLY A 403 -13.05 -2.08 31.88
CA GLY A 403 -13.56 -1.73 30.55
C GLY A 403 -14.83 -2.50 30.20
N GLU A 404 -14.88 -3.78 30.53
CA GLU A 404 -16.03 -4.66 30.30
C GLU A 404 -17.26 -4.24 31.10
N GLU A 405 -17.11 -3.92 32.39
CA GLU A 405 -18.21 -3.42 33.24
C GLU A 405 -18.77 -2.10 32.72
N ARG A 406 -17.88 -1.17 32.31
CA ARG A 406 -18.30 0.11 31.75
C ARG A 406 -19.02 -0.07 30.40
N LEU A 407 -18.53 -0.95 29.53
CA LEU A 407 -19.19 -1.26 28.26
C LEU A 407 -20.57 -1.91 28.47
N GLN A 408 -20.69 -2.84 29.41
CA GLN A 408 -21.96 -3.44 29.79
C GLN A 408 -22.94 -2.41 30.34
N GLY A 409 -22.45 -1.45 31.14
CA GLY A 409 -23.24 -0.32 31.63
C GLY A 409 -23.79 0.56 30.49
N ILE A 410 -22.96 0.89 29.50
CA ILE A 410 -23.38 1.62 28.29
C ILE A 410 -24.49 0.84 27.57
N ILE A 411 -24.27 -0.45 27.31
CA ILE A 411 -25.23 -1.32 26.62
C ILE A 411 -26.57 -1.36 27.36
N SER A 412 -26.56 -1.47 28.69
CA SER A 412 -27.79 -1.44 29.50
C SER A 412 -28.53 -0.11 29.33
N CYS A 413 -27.83 1.02 29.50
CA CYS A 413 -28.45 2.34 29.36
C CYS A 413 -29.03 2.59 27.97
N LEU A 414 -28.36 2.13 26.91
CA LEU A 414 -28.87 2.24 25.55
C LEU A 414 -30.15 1.42 25.38
N ASN A 415 -30.18 0.17 25.87
CA ASN A 415 -31.36 -0.68 25.80
C ASN A 415 -32.55 -0.09 26.58
N ASP A 416 -32.30 0.55 27.73
CA ASP A 416 -33.34 1.22 28.53
C ASP A 416 -34.02 2.38 27.78
N LYS A 417 -33.35 2.97 26.78
CA LYS A 417 -33.88 4.06 25.94
C LYS A 417 -34.62 3.58 24.70
N LEU A 418 -34.61 2.28 24.41
CA LEU A 418 -35.20 1.72 23.19
C LEU A 418 -36.71 1.96 23.11
N ASP A 419 -37.43 1.79 24.21
CA ASP A 419 -38.89 1.99 24.23
C ASP A 419 -39.27 3.46 24.06
N TRP A 420 -38.49 4.38 24.64
CA TRP A 420 -38.65 5.81 24.38
C TRP A 420 -38.43 6.14 22.90
N LEU A 421 -37.37 5.60 22.29
CA LEU A 421 -37.05 5.85 20.88
C LEU A 421 -38.14 5.30 19.94
N ARG A 422 -38.69 4.12 20.24
CA ARG A 422 -39.80 3.50 19.48
C ARG A 422 -41.06 4.37 19.43
N GLN A 423 -41.30 5.17 20.46
CA GLN A 423 -42.46 6.07 20.56
C GLN A 423 -42.29 7.38 19.77
N GLN A 424 -41.07 7.71 19.33
CA GLN A 424 -40.84 8.95 18.57
C GLN A 424 -41.42 8.84 17.16
N PRO A 425 -42.13 9.86 16.64
CA PRO A 425 -42.56 9.88 15.25
C PRO A 425 -41.35 9.88 14.30
N VAL A 426 -41.39 9.07 13.23
CA VAL A 426 -40.30 9.03 12.24
C VAL A 426 -40.04 10.41 11.61
N GLU A 427 -41.08 11.21 11.41
CA GLU A 427 -40.98 12.57 10.88
C GLU A 427 -40.22 13.51 11.82
N ALA A 428 -40.41 13.38 13.14
CA ALA A 428 -39.67 14.17 14.13
C ALA A 428 -38.18 13.82 14.12
N LEU A 429 -37.84 12.53 13.95
CA LEU A 429 -36.46 12.05 13.83
C LEU A 429 -35.80 12.58 12.56
N ILE A 430 -36.49 12.54 11.42
CA ILE A 430 -35.96 13.07 10.16
C ILE A 430 -35.77 14.59 10.24
N GLY A 431 -36.77 15.31 10.76
CA GLY A 431 -36.72 16.77 10.87
C GLY A 431 -35.59 17.27 11.75
N ILE A 432 -35.37 16.65 12.92
CA ILE A 432 -34.29 17.08 13.81
C ILE A 432 -32.90 16.81 13.22
N ILE A 433 -32.72 15.69 12.50
CA ILE A 433 -31.48 15.40 11.79
C ILE A 433 -31.24 16.46 10.70
N GLY A 434 -32.29 16.85 9.96
CA GLY A 434 -32.22 17.91 8.97
C GLY A 434 -31.82 19.28 9.54
N GLU A 435 -32.32 19.65 10.73
CA GLU A 435 -31.91 20.89 11.41
C GLU A 435 -30.44 20.85 11.86
N VAL A 436 -29.99 19.71 12.37
CA VAL A 436 -28.58 19.52 12.73
C VAL A 436 -27.67 19.55 11.51
N ALA A 437 -28.12 18.99 10.38
CA ALA A 437 -27.36 19.00 9.13
C ALA A 437 -27.04 20.43 8.66
N LYS A 438 -27.99 21.37 8.80
CA LYS A 438 -27.76 22.79 8.51
C LYS A 438 -26.71 23.40 9.43
N LYS A 439 -26.77 23.08 10.73
CA LYS A 439 -25.85 23.57 11.75
C LYS A 439 -24.40 23.15 11.48
N TRP A 440 -24.18 21.94 11.00
CA TRP A 440 -22.84 21.47 10.61
C TRP A 440 -22.15 22.38 9.60
N LEU A 441 -22.88 22.97 8.64
CA LEU A 441 -22.29 23.87 7.65
C LEU A 441 -22.03 25.29 8.16
N SER A 442 -22.91 25.78 9.04
CA SER A 442 -22.83 27.16 9.55
C SER A 442 -21.86 27.33 10.72
N ASP A 443 -21.57 26.27 11.48
CA ASP A 443 -20.78 26.35 12.71
C ASP A 443 -19.29 26.11 12.43
N GLU A 444 -18.45 27.09 12.78
CA GLU A 444 -17.01 27.08 12.53
C GLU A 444 -16.28 25.91 13.20
N ARG A 445 -16.86 25.32 14.26
CA ARG A 445 -16.31 24.14 14.94
C ARG A 445 -16.16 22.93 14.01
N PHE A 446 -16.91 22.88 12.90
CA PHE A 446 -16.82 21.80 11.91
C PHE A 446 -15.98 22.17 10.67
N SER A 447 -15.33 23.34 10.66
CA SER A 447 -14.52 23.80 9.53
C SER A 447 -13.45 22.80 9.09
N PHE A 448 -12.86 22.06 10.03
CA PHE A 448 -11.87 21.02 9.78
C PHE A 448 -12.40 19.79 9.00
N LEU A 449 -13.72 19.67 8.85
CA LEU A 449 -14.38 18.63 8.05
C LEU A 449 -14.80 19.11 6.65
N LYS A 450 -14.66 20.40 6.33
CA LYS A 450 -15.08 20.95 5.02
C LYS A 450 -14.45 20.19 3.85
N ASP A 451 -13.14 19.94 3.93
CA ASP A 451 -12.39 19.19 2.92
C ASP A 451 -12.51 17.66 3.06
N LYS A 452 -13.24 17.19 4.09
CA LYS A 452 -13.53 15.77 4.36
C LYS A 452 -14.98 15.38 4.03
N GLY A 453 -15.65 16.19 3.20
CA GLY A 453 -17.00 15.92 2.69
C GLY A 453 -18.14 16.36 3.60
N LEU A 454 -17.92 17.32 4.51
CA LEU A 454 -19.00 17.86 5.36
C LEU A 454 -20.19 18.40 4.55
N LEU A 455 -19.93 19.08 3.43
CA LEU A 455 -20.99 19.56 2.53
C LEU A 455 -21.82 18.40 2.00
N PHE A 456 -21.16 17.32 1.57
CA PHE A 456 -21.83 16.13 1.10
C PHE A 456 -22.68 15.48 2.20
N LEU A 457 -22.12 15.33 3.41
CA LEU A 457 -22.85 14.79 4.56
C LEU A 457 -24.09 15.63 4.90
N SER A 458 -23.95 16.95 4.94
CA SER A 458 -25.06 17.85 5.26
C SER A 458 -26.18 17.75 4.23
N ASN A 459 -25.83 17.81 2.93
CA ASN A 459 -26.81 17.66 1.85
C ASN A 459 -27.48 16.28 1.88
N TRP A 460 -26.72 15.22 2.18
CA TRP A 460 -27.27 13.87 2.29
C TRP A 460 -28.26 13.75 3.46
N CYS A 461 -28.01 14.45 4.57
CA CYS A 461 -28.89 14.49 5.75
C CYS A 461 -30.03 15.51 5.65
N GLU A 462 -30.25 16.16 4.50
CA GLU A 462 -31.41 17.02 4.31
C GLU A 462 -32.72 16.24 4.52
N ALA A 463 -33.69 16.85 5.20
CA ALA A 463 -34.94 16.19 5.55
C ALA A 463 -35.70 15.65 4.32
N SER A 464 -35.69 16.37 3.19
CA SER A 464 -36.26 15.90 1.92
C SER A 464 -35.63 14.60 1.43
N HIS A 465 -34.30 14.51 1.46
CA HIS A 465 -33.58 13.33 1.02
C HIS A 465 -33.74 12.16 2.00
N LEU A 466 -33.72 12.42 3.31
CA LEU A 466 -33.95 11.39 4.32
C LEU A 466 -35.37 10.82 4.26
N ARG A 467 -36.39 11.62 3.93
CA ARG A 467 -37.75 11.12 3.66
C ARG A 467 -37.77 10.17 2.48
N GLN A 468 -37.08 10.52 1.39
CA GLN A 468 -36.96 9.64 0.22
C GLN A 468 -36.30 8.31 0.59
N ILE A 469 -35.16 8.34 1.30
CA ILE A 469 -34.46 7.13 1.76
C ILE A 469 -35.38 6.28 2.66
N ALA A 470 -36.11 6.91 3.58
CA ALA A 470 -37.05 6.23 4.46
C ALA A 470 -38.21 5.60 3.69
N GLU A 471 -38.80 6.29 2.72
CA GLU A 471 -39.87 5.76 1.87
C GLU A 471 -39.40 4.57 1.04
N GLU A 472 -38.27 4.68 0.34
CA GLU A 472 -37.68 3.60 -0.45
C GLU A 472 -37.35 2.37 0.42
N GLY A 473 -36.74 2.60 1.58
CA GLY A 473 -36.36 1.54 2.52
C GLY A 473 -37.56 0.91 3.26
N LEU A 474 -38.65 1.64 3.45
CA LEU A 474 -39.86 1.19 4.16
C LEU A 474 -41.01 0.92 3.18
N ARG A 475 -40.72 0.31 2.04
CA ARG A 475 -41.73 -0.21 1.09
C ARG A 475 -42.77 0.83 0.66
N GLY A 476 -42.31 2.06 0.45
CA GLY A 476 -43.10 3.19 -0.02
C GLY A 476 -43.90 3.94 1.05
N ASN A 477 -43.77 3.61 2.34
CA ASN A 477 -44.45 4.35 3.40
C ASN A 477 -43.64 4.38 4.70
N MET A 478 -42.99 5.52 4.96
CA MET A 478 -42.15 5.71 6.16
C MET A 478 -42.92 5.52 7.48
N ARG A 479 -44.24 5.76 7.49
CA ARG A 479 -45.06 5.66 8.71
C ARG A 479 -45.30 4.22 9.18
N TYR A 480 -44.86 3.21 8.42
CA TYR A 480 -44.78 1.84 8.94
C TYR A 480 -43.90 1.74 10.19
N CYS A 481 -42.94 2.64 10.39
CA CYS A 481 -42.14 2.70 11.63
C CYS A 481 -42.95 3.17 12.86
N ASP A 482 -44.08 3.83 12.66
CA ASP A 482 -44.88 4.40 13.75
C ASP A 482 -46.03 3.46 14.14
N THR A 483 -46.75 2.93 13.16
CA THR A 483 -47.98 2.16 13.39
C THR A 483 -48.26 1.12 12.31
N PHE A 484 -49.27 0.28 12.55
CA PHE A 484 -49.81 -0.62 11.53
C PHE A 484 -50.58 0.20 10.49
N LEU A 485 -50.17 0.09 9.23
CA LEU A 485 -50.84 0.71 8.08
C LEU A 485 -51.09 -0.33 7.00
N HIS A 486 -51.99 -0.04 6.07
CA HIS A 486 -52.33 -0.97 4.99
C HIS A 486 -51.11 -1.35 4.15
N PHE A 487 -50.98 -2.65 3.84
CA PHE A 487 -49.99 -3.15 2.89
C PHE A 487 -50.24 -2.51 1.51
N PRO A 488 -49.19 -2.23 0.71
CA PRO A 488 -49.37 -1.62 -0.61
C PRO A 488 -50.33 -2.45 -1.47
N ASN A 489 -51.37 -1.81 -1.99
CA ASN A 489 -52.43 -2.45 -2.79
C ASN A 489 -53.33 -3.45 -2.04
N SER A 490 -53.46 -3.36 -0.71
CA SER A 490 -54.32 -4.25 0.09
C SER A 490 -55.10 -3.50 1.18
N SER A 491 -56.43 -3.68 1.20
CA SER A 491 -57.32 -3.11 2.22
C SER A 491 -57.55 -4.01 3.43
N LYS A 492 -57.01 -5.23 3.44
CA LYS A 492 -57.25 -6.23 4.50
C LYS A 492 -56.03 -6.51 5.37
N HIS A 493 -54.84 -6.24 4.83
CA HIS A 493 -53.56 -6.57 5.47
C HIS A 493 -52.91 -5.31 5.98
N PHE A 494 -52.42 -5.36 7.22
CA PHE A 494 -51.65 -4.28 7.80
C PHE A 494 -50.20 -4.71 7.97
N LEU A 495 -49.29 -3.75 7.79
CA LEU A 495 -47.86 -3.88 7.90
C LEU A 495 -47.34 -2.85 8.90
N LYS A 496 -46.36 -3.25 9.72
CA LYS A 496 -45.58 -2.38 10.60
C LYS A 496 -44.11 -2.79 10.53
N ALA A 497 -43.21 -1.83 10.64
CA ALA A 497 -41.78 -2.04 10.80
C ALA A 497 -41.39 -1.68 12.24
N ASN A 498 -40.96 -2.65 13.05
CA ASN A 498 -40.40 -2.38 14.38
C ASN A 498 -38.87 -2.42 14.35
N SER A 499 -38.23 -1.59 15.17
CA SER A 499 -36.78 -1.61 15.32
C SER A 499 -36.29 -2.96 15.84
N ARG A 500 -35.11 -3.40 15.36
CA ARG A 500 -34.46 -4.63 15.81
C ARG A 500 -33.94 -4.51 17.24
N GLY A 501 -33.37 -3.36 17.62
CA GLY A 501 -32.85 -3.10 18.97
C GLY A 501 -31.55 -2.31 18.96
N LEU A 502 -30.52 -2.83 19.62
CA LEU A 502 -29.16 -2.31 19.64
C LEU A 502 -28.44 -2.64 18.32
N ALA A 503 -28.06 -1.59 17.60
CA ALA A 503 -27.16 -1.63 16.47
C ALA A 503 -25.73 -1.30 16.91
N CYS A 504 -24.84 -2.28 16.73
CA CYS A 504 -23.41 -2.16 17.02
C CYS A 504 -22.64 -1.92 15.72
N HIS A 505 -21.87 -0.84 15.67
CA HIS A 505 -21.11 -0.43 14.48
C HIS A 505 -19.61 -0.58 14.73
N TRP A 506 -18.88 -1.20 13.80
CA TRP A 506 -17.42 -1.19 13.78
C TRP A 506 -16.96 -0.32 12.62
N MET A 507 -16.48 0.88 12.92
CA MET A 507 -16.22 1.90 11.90
C MET A 507 -14.82 1.82 11.29
N ALA A 508 -14.74 2.10 9.99
CA ALA A 508 -13.48 2.27 9.28
C ALA A 508 -12.91 3.69 9.50
N GLY A 509 -11.58 3.82 9.49
CA GLY A 509 -10.89 5.09 9.75
C GLY A 509 -10.58 5.94 8.51
N ASN A 510 -10.96 5.49 7.31
CA ASN A 510 -10.57 6.14 6.06
C ASN A 510 -11.48 7.28 5.62
N VAL A 511 -12.80 7.11 5.70
CA VAL A 511 -13.78 8.16 5.38
C VAL A 511 -14.77 8.22 6.54
N GLN A 512 -14.42 9.00 7.56
CA GLN A 512 -15.10 9.05 8.86
C GLN A 512 -16.61 9.36 8.71
N ILE A 513 -16.97 10.25 7.78
CA ILE A 513 -18.36 10.68 7.57
C ILE A 513 -19.30 9.57 7.08
N LEU A 514 -18.79 8.48 6.45
CA LEU A 514 -19.65 7.42 5.90
C LEU A 514 -20.45 6.68 6.96
N GLY A 515 -19.90 6.56 8.18
CA GLY A 515 -20.63 5.93 9.28
C GLY A 515 -21.85 6.69 9.74
N VAL A 516 -21.90 8.00 9.48
CA VAL A 516 -23.07 8.81 9.80
C VAL A 516 -24.26 8.38 8.94
N PHE A 517 -24.06 7.94 7.70
CA PHE A 517 -25.15 7.45 6.84
C PHE A 517 -25.82 6.20 7.41
N ALA A 518 -25.03 5.26 7.94
CA ALA A 518 -25.57 4.07 8.60
C ALA A 518 -26.21 4.42 9.95
N LEU A 519 -25.60 5.32 10.74
CA LEU A 519 -26.16 5.78 12.01
C LEU A 519 -27.52 6.48 11.82
N VAL A 520 -27.63 7.40 10.87
CA VAL A 520 -28.87 8.13 10.56
C VAL A 520 -29.98 7.15 10.18
N GLN A 521 -29.69 6.16 9.33
CA GLN A 521 -30.66 5.13 8.97
C GLN A 521 -31.06 4.25 10.17
N CYS A 522 -30.14 3.95 11.09
CA CYS A 522 -30.45 3.26 12.36
C CYS A 522 -31.36 4.10 13.26
N ILE A 523 -31.14 5.41 13.35
CA ILE A 523 -31.97 6.33 14.12
C ILE A 523 -33.38 6.41 13.51
N ILE A 524 -33.50 6.61 12.19
CA ILE A 524 -34.79 6.67 11.48
C ILE A 524 -35.61 5.38 11.70
N THR A 525 -34.91 4.23 11.75
CA THR A 525 -35.52 2.92 12.03
C THR A 525 -35.65 2.61 13.52
N LYS A 526 -35.42 3.60 14.40
CA LYS A 526 -35.64 3.56 15.85
C LYS A 526 -34.78 2.52 16.59
N ASN A 527 -33.57 2.27 16.10
CA ASN A 527 -32.56 1.45 16.76
C ASN A 527 -31.66 2.32 17.65
N VAL A 528 -31.27 1.79 18.81
CA VAL A 528 -30.27 2.43 19.68
C VAL A 528 -28.87 2.02 19.21
N ASN A 529 -27.86 2.87 19.37
CA ASN A 529 -26.59 2.74 18.63
C ASN A 529 -25.37 2.74 19.54
N LEU A 530 -24.49 1.77 19.34
CA LEU A 530 -23.15 1.72 19.93
C LEU A 530 -22.11 1.67 18.82
N LEU A 531 -21.30 2.73 18.69
CA LEU A 531 -20.31 2.85 17.65
C LEU A 531 -18.92 2.63 18.23
N LYS A 532 -18.21 1.63 17.71
CA LYS A 532 -16.78 1.46 17.91
C LYS A 532 -16.03 2.17 16.78
N VAL A 533 -15.41 3.30 17.11
CA VAL A 533 -14.64 4.09 16.13
C VAL A 533 -13.22 3.57 15.93
N SER A 534 -12.57 4.02 14.86
CA SER A 534 -11.15 3.79 14.62
C SER A 534 -10.30 4.69 15.52
N ALA A 535 -9.06 4.29 15.81
CA ALA A 535 -8.07 5.16 16.46
C ALA A 535 -7.82 6.47 15.68
N LYS A 536 -8.10 6.44 14.36
CA LYS A 536 -7.98 7.61 13.46
C LYS A 536 -9.20 8.53 13.49
N ASP A 537 -10.23 8.26 14.30
CA ASP A 537 -11.43 9.10 14.34
C ASP A 537 -11.16 10.53 14.82
N ASP A 538 -10.20 10.69 15.73
CA ASP A 538 -9.78 12.00 16.26
C ASP A 538 -10.96 12.88 16.75
N GLY A 539 -11.98 12.23 17.35
CA GLY A 539 -13.14 12.89 17.92
C GLY A 539 -14.19 13.40 16.92
N VAL A 540 -14.12 13.01 15.64
CA VAL A 540 -15.06 13.45 14.60
C VAL A 540 -16.51 13.07 14.92
N PHE A 541 -16.78 11.81 15.31
CA PHE A 541 -18.14 11.42 15.68
C PHE A 541 -18.63 12.18 16.91
N ARG A 542 -17.78 12.35 17.93
CA ARG A 542 -18.11 13.13 19.12
C ARG A 542 -18.52 14.55 18.75
N ALA A 543 -17.76 15.21 17.88
CA ALA A 543 -18.06 16.56 17.41
C ALA A 543 -19.40 16.61 16.68
N LEU A 544 -19.61 15.74 15.68
CA LEU A 544 -20.84 15.70 14.88
C LEU A 544 -22.08 15.43 15.75
N LEU A 545 -22.01 14.51 16.70
CA LEU A 545 -23.12 14.19 17.62
C LEU A 545 -23.41 15.33 18.61
N SER A 546 -22.39 16.06 19.07
CA SER A 546 -22.60 17.22 19.95
C SER A 546 -23.43 18.34 19.30
N ALA A 547 -23.56 18.34 17.96
CA ALA A 547 -24.38 19.32 17.25
C ALA A 547 -25.88 19.19 17.54
N PHE A 548 -26.34 17.99 17.90
CA PHE A 548 -27.74 17.72 18.29
C PHE A 548 -28.12 18.36 19.64
N GLU A 549 -27.13 18.67 20.48
CA GLU A 549 -27.40 19.20 21.82
C GLU A 549 -28.01 20.60 21.75
N GLY A 550 -29.11 20.78 22.48
CA GLY A 550 -29.88 22.03 22.50
C GLY A 550 -30.66 22.33 21.20
N VAL A 551 -30.68 21.42 20.22
CA VAL A 551 -31.52 21.55 19.02
C VAL A 551 -32.89 20.96 19.32
N THR A 552 -33.95 21.66 18.91
CA THR A 552 -35.32 21.16 18.95
C THR A 552 -35.93 21.20 17.56
N TYR A 553 -36.85 20.29 17.29
CA TYR A 553 -37.64 20.28 16.08
C TYR A 553 -39.10 19.99 16.42
N THR A 554 -40.01 20.77 15.83
CA THR A 554 -41.45 20.59 15.97
C THR A 554 -42.04 20.20 14.63
N THR A 555 -42.72 19.06 14.58
CA THR A 555 -43.43 18.56 13.38
C THR A 555 -44.65 19.42 13.06
N GLU A 556 -45.21 19.28 11.86
CA GLU A 556 -46.41 20.02 11.44
C GLU A 556 -47.64 19.76 12.32
N ASP A 557 -47.75 18.56 12.90
CA ASP A 557 -48.80 18.17 13.85
C ASP A 557 -48.51 18.57 15.31
N GLY A 558 -47.42 19.31 15.55
CA GLY A 558 -47.11 19.94 16.84
C GLY A 558 -46.28 19.09 17.82
N TYR A 559 -45.78 17.92 17.40
CA TYR A 559 -44.90 17.10 18.23
C TYR A 559 -43.49 17.70 18.27
N THR A 560 -42.94 17.92 19.47
CA THR A 560 -41.59 18.49 19.64
C THR A 560 -40.61 17.45 20.16
N LEU A 561 -39.48 17.29 19.44
CA LEU A 561 -38.36 16.43 19.83
C LEU A 561 -37.15 17.29 20.18
N GLU A 562 -36.46 16.92 21.27
CA GLU A 562 -35.18 17.52 21.66
C GLU A 562 -34.01 16.61 21.27
N GLY A 563 -32.98 17.19 20.64
CA GLY A 563 -31.82 16.46 20.15
C GLY A 563 -30.97 15.89 21.29
N SER A 564 -30.93 16.57 22.44
CA SER A 564 -30.27 16.05 23.64
C SER A 564 -30.87 14.71 24.09
N ALA A 565 -32.20 14.57 24.04
CA ALA A 565 -32.90 13.34 24.39
C ALA A 565 -32.63 12.24 23.35
N LEU A 566 -32.58 12.59 22.06
CA LEU A 566 -32.19 11.66 21.01
C LEU A 566 -30.76 11.13 21.19
N MET A 567 -29.82 11.98 21.62
CA MET A 567 -28.44 11.58 21.85
C MET A 567 -28.23 10.65 23.04
N ASP A 568 -29.21 10.50 23.94
CA ASP A 568 -29.18 9.44 24.97
C ASP A 568 -29.26 8.02 24.36
N THR A 569 -29.64 7.91 23.08
CA THR A 569 -29.77 6.63 22.35
C THR A 569 -28.50 6.23 21.58
N VAL A 570 -27.41 6.99 21.71
CA VAL A 570 -26.16 6.81 20.97
C VAL A 570 -24.97 6.84 21.91
N ALA A 571 -24.04 5.90 21.74
CA ALA A 571 -22.74 5.92 22.39
C ALA A 571 -21.61 5.69 21.39
N VAL A 572 -20.47 6.34 21.61
CA VAL A 572 -19.25 6.20 20.82
C VAL A 572 -18.11 5.79 21.74
N VAL A 573 -17.45 4.70 21.39
CA VAL A 573 -16.34 4.12 22.14
C VAL A 573 -15.17 3.81 21.21
N TYR A 574 -13.99 3.73 21.79
CA TYR A 574 -12.81 3.16 21.17
C TYR A 574 -12.26 2.05 22.07
N PHE A 575 -11.84 0.96 21.43
CA PHE A 575 -11.02 -0.08 22.04
C PHE A 575 -10.17 -0.72 20.93
N SER A 576 -8.98 -1.20 21.29
CA SER A 576 -8.06 -1.77 20.31
C SER A 576 -8.63 -3.06 19.69
N ARG A 577 -8.06 -3.48 18.55
CA ARG A 577 -8.41 -4.78 17.96
C ARG A 577 -8.02 -5.96 18.85
N ASP A 578 -7.05 -5.76 19.73
CA ASP A 578 -6.51 -6.79 20.63
C ASP A 578 -7.39 -6.94 21.89
N ALA A 579 -8.34 -6.02 22.11
CA ALA A 579 -9.34 -6.09 23.17
C ALA A 579 -10.49 -7.05 22.84
N LYS A 580 -10.16 -8.33 22.68
CA LYS A 580 -11.06 -9.39 22.21
C LYS A 580 -12.35 -9.49 23.03
N LYS A 581 -12.26 -9.41 24.37
CA LYS A 581 -13.42 -9.51 25.27
C LYS A 581 -14.42 -8.37 25.07
N LEU A 582 -13.95 -7.13 24.86
CA LEU A 582 -14.82 -5.99 24.57
C LEU A 582 -15.53 -6.17 23.23
N GLY A 583 -14.82 -6.68 22.21
CA GLY A 583 -15.40 -7.01 20.91
C GLY A 583 -16.46 -8.11 20.98
N GLU A 584 -16.18 -9.20 21.71
CA GLU A 584 -17.12 -10.30 21.96
C GLU A 584 -18.36 -9.81 22.72
N LEU A 585 -18.19 -8.99 23.75
CA LEU A 585 -19.29 -8.42 24.54
C LEU A 585 -20.21 -7.52 23.70
N MET A 586 -19.61 -6.62 22.92
CA MET A 586 -20.34 -5.73 22.02
C MET A 586 -21.10 -6.50 20.94
N SER A 587 -20.48 -7.51 20.33
CA SER A 587 -21.10 -8.36 19.31
C SER A 587 -22.19 -9.26 19.87
N GLY A 588 -21.97 -9.86 21.04
CA GLY A 588 -22.93 -10.73 21.71
C GLY A 588 -24.18 -10.00 22.19
N SER A 589 -24.13 -8.68 22.34
CA SER A 589 -25.26 -7.84 22.75
C SER A 589 -26.05 -7.24 21.58
N ALA A 590 -25.56 -7.35 20.35
CA ALA A 590 -26.10 -6.66 19.19
C ALA A 590 -27.27 -7.42 18.55
N GLN A 591 -28.38 -6.72 18.26
CA GLN A 591 -29.43 -7.22 17.35
C GLN A 591 -29.09 -6.92 15.88
N VAL A 592 -28.28 -5.89 15.64
CA VAL A 592 -27.71 -5.57 14.33
C VAL A 592 -26.21 -5.33 14.49
N ARG A 593 -25.38 -6.00 13.68
CA ARG A 593 -23.95 -5.73 13.55
C ARG A 593 -23.67 -5.05 12.21
N ILE A 594 -23.05 -3.88 12.23
CA ILE A 594 -22.63 -3.17 11.01
C ILE A 594 -21.10 -3.09 11.01
N ALA A 595 -20.48 -3.86 10.13
CA ALA A 595 -19.03 -3.94 10.04
C ALA A 595 -18.51 -3.16 8.83
N TRP A 596 -17.64 -2.18 9.08
CA TRP A 596 -16.93 -1.41 8.06
C TRP A 596 -15.45 -1.76 8.04
N GLY A 597 -14.86 -1.79 6.84
CA GLY A 597 -13.42 -1.68 6.67
C GLY A 597 -12.79 -2.77 5.80
N GLY A 598 -11.48 -2.92 5.96
CA GLY A 598 -10.67 -3.90 5.23
C GLY A 598 -11.06 -5.34 5.57
N LYS A 599 -10.57 -6.29 4.75
CA LYS A 599 -10.90 -7.72 4.86
C LYS A 599 -10.68 -8.26 6.28
N GLU A 600 -9.54 -7.96 6.89
CA GLU A 600 -9.18 -8.44 8.24
C GLU A 600 -10.13 -7.90 9.33
N ALA A 601 -10.56 -6.65 9.22
CA ALA A 601 -11.48 -6.04 10.18
C ALA A 601 -12.87 -6.71 10.11
N VAL A 602 -13.36 -6.92 8.89
CA VAL A 602 -14.62 -7.63 8.65
C VAL A 602 -14.55 -9.08 9.15
N GLU A 603 -13.48 -9.80 8.83
CA GLU A 603 -13.29 -11.18 9.30
C GLU A 603 -13.21 -11.28 10.82
N THR A 604 -12.63 -10.27 11.48
CA THR A 604 -12.59 -10.20 12.95
C THR A 604 -14.00 -10.07 13.52
N VAL A 605 -14.81 -9.16 12.98
CA VAL A 605 -16.20 -8.98 13.43
C VAL A 605 -17.04 -10.22 13.13
N ALA A 606 -16.85 -10.84 11.98
CA ALA A 606 -17.54 -12.07 11.59
C ALA A 606 -17.26 -13.25 12.55
N LYS A 607 -16.07 -13.29 13.17
CA LYS A 607 -15.66 -14.33 14.13
C LYS A 607 -16.21 -14.11 15.54
N TYR A 608 -16.69 -12.92 15.88
CA TYR A 608 -17.28 -12.67 17.19
C TYR A 608 -18.61 -13.42 17.35
N PRO A 609 -18.96 -13.85 18.58
CA PRO A 609 -20.25 -14.47 18.85
C PRO A 609 -21.39 -13.51 18.48
N SER A 610 -22.48 -14.06 17.97
CA SER A 610 -23.70 -13.33 17.65
C SER A 610 -24.90 -13.96 18.33
N MET A 611 -25.92 -13.16 18.56
CA MET A 611 -27.23 -13.69 18.90
C MET A 611 -27.84 -14.46 17.71
N ILE A 612 -28.77 -15.37 18.00
CA ILE A 612 -29.37 -16.26 17.00
C ILE A 612 -30.08 -15.48 15.87
N ASP A 613 -30.80 -14.41 16.21
CA ASP A 613 -31.58 -13.59 15.25
C ASP A 613 -30.90 -12.23 14.96
N CYS A 614 -29.57 -12.19 15.06
CA CYS A 614 -28.78 -11.00 14.80
C CYS A 614 -28.63 -10.76 13.28
N GLU A 615 -28.96 -9.57 12.81
CA GLU A 615 -28.66 -9.16 11.43
C GLU A 615 -27.21 -8.71 11.36
N THR A 616 -26.45 -9.16 10.36
CA THR A 616 -25.08 -8.69 10.13
C THR A 616 -24.98 -8.05 8.75
N VAL A 617 -24.70 -6.75 8.73
CA VAL A 617 -24.45 -5.96 7.52
C VAL A 617 -22.95 -5.71 7.40
N VAL A 618 -22.40 -6.01 6.23
CA VAL A 618 -20.96 -5.90 5.98
C VAL A 618 -20.72 -4.90 4.85
N PHE A 619 -20.10 -3.78 5.19
CA PHE A 619 -19.52 -2.83 4.26
C PHE A 619 -18.02 -3.09 4.18
N GLY A 620 -17.70 -4.22 3.56
CA GLY A 620 -16.35 -4.73 3.43
C GLY A 620 -15.55 -3.98 2.38
N PRO A 621 -14.37 -4.50 2.04
CA PRO A 621 -13.50 -3.77 1.16
C PRO A 621 -13.96 -3.85 -0.29
N LYS A 622 -13.94 -2.71 -0.98
CA LYS A 622 -14.50 -2.56 -2.34
C LYS A 622 -13.63 -1.68 -3.24
N LEU A 623 -13.54 -2.06 -4.51
CA LEU A 623 -12.96 -1.25 -5.58
C LEU A 623 -14.03 -0.92 -6.62
N SER A 624 -13.78 0.13 -7.40
CA SER A 624 -14.67 0.58 -8.45
C SER A 624 -13.86 1.08 -9.66
N TYR A 625 -14.48 1.01 -10.83
CA TYR A 625 -13.92 1.51 -12.09
C TYR A 625 -15.03 2.15 -12.93
N ALA A 626 -14.67 2.77 -14.05
CA ALA A 626 -15.64 3.36 -14.96
C ALA A 626 -15.43 2.88 -16.40
N VAL A 627 -16.48 2.95 -17.21
CA VAL A 627 -16.45 2.62 -18.65
C VAL A 627 -17.06 3.76 -19.47
N ILE A 628 -16.45 4.07 -20.61
CA ILE A 628 -16.93 5.07 -21.56
C ILE A 628 -17.07 4.40 -22.93
N ALA A 629 -18.29 4.37 -23.45
CA ALA A 629 -18.55 3.94 -24.81
C ALA A 629 -18.18 5.04 -25.81
N ARG A 630 -17.73 4.65 -27.01
CA ARG A 630 -17.22 5.57 -28.03
C ARG A 630 -18.23 6.62 -28.48
N GLU A 631 -19.52 6.31 -28.38
CA GLU A 631 -20.63 7.20 -28.75
C GLU A 631 -20.70 8.45 -27.85
N GLU A 632 -20.26 8.34 -26.59
CA GLU A 632 -20.16 9.46 -25.65
C GLU A 632 -18.99 10.40 -25.96
N LEU A 633 -18.07 9.95 -26.83
CA LEU A 633 -16.92 10.69 -27.34
C LEU A 633 -17.14 11.19 -28.78
N SER A 634 -18.40 11.53 -29.10
CA SER A 634 -18.84 12.02 -30.41
C SER A 634 -18.37 13.43 -30.77
N SER A 635 -17.85 14.21 -29.82
CA SER A 635 -17.24 15.52 -30.09
C SER A 635 -16.32 15.94 -28.95
N GLU A 636 -15.40 16.88 -29.23
CA GLU A 636 -14.58 17.53 -28.20
C GLU A 636 -15.42 18.19 -27.09
N HIS A 637 -16.58 18.76 -27.43
CA HIS A 637 -17.46 19.39 -26.43
C HIS A 637 -18.09 18.37 -25.49
N ALA A 638 -18.57 17.25 -26.03
CA ALA A 638 -19.10 16.14 -25.24
C ALA A 638 -18.00 15.54 -24.35
N ALA A 639 -16.81 15.31 -24.91
CA ALA A 639 -15.63 14.85 -24.18
C ALA A 639 -15.26 15.80 -23.03
N LYS A 640 -15.24 17.12 -23.24
CA LYS A 640 -14.97 18.12 -22.18
C LYS A 640 -16.00 18.08 -21.04
N LYS A 641 -17.28 17.87 -21.34
CA LYS A 641 -18.31 17.70 -20.31
C LYS A 641 -18.13 16.40 -19.52
N LEU A 642 -17.81 15.30 -20.20
CA LEU A 642 -17.58 14.01 -19.57
C LEU A 642 -16.31 14.00 -18.72
N ALA A 643 -15.22 14.59 -19.22
CA ALA A 643 -13.95 14.74 -18.50
C ALA A 643 -14.13 15.46 -17.15
N ARG A 644 -14.94 16.53 -17.09
CA ARG A 644 -15.26 17.20 -15.81
C ARG A 644 -15.99 16.29 -14.81
N ARG A 645 -16.83 15.38 -15.30
CA ARG A 645 -17.55 14.43 -14.44
C ARG A 645 -16.59 13.35 -13.92
N VAL A 646 -15.72 12.83 -14.78
CA VAL A 646 -14.65 11.89 -14.39
C VAL A 646 -13.73 12.52 -13.35
N SER A 647 -13.27 13.76 -13.57
CA SER A 647 -12.34 14.43 -12.64
C SER A 647 -12.96 14.65 -11.25
N VAL A 648 -14.27 14.91 -11.18
CA VAL A 648 -15.01 15.00 -9.90
C VAL A 648 -15.04 13.64 -9.20
N ASP A 649 -15.45 12.56 -9.86
CA ASP A 649 -15.48 11.22 -9.25
C ASP A 649 -14.10 10.77 -8.76
N VAL A 650 -13.02 11.15 -9.46
CA VAL A 650 -11.63 10.88 -9.03
C VAL A 650 -11.20 11.76 -7.86
N SER A 651 -11.71 13.00 -7.76
CA SER A 651 -11.22 13.98 -6.77
C SER A 651 -11.95 13.90 -5.43
N VAL A 652 -13.23 13.54 -5.42
CA VAL A 652 -14.02 13.41 -4.19
C VAL A 652 -13.40 12.31 -3.29
N PHE A 653 -13.11 12.66 -2.04
CA PHE A 653 -12.37 11.85 -1.07
C PHE A 653 -11.01 11.30 -1.55
N ASP A 654 -10.38 11.92 -2.55
CA ASP A 654 -9.07 11.50 -3.09
C ASP A 654 -9.01 10.02 -3.51
N GLN A 655 -10.13 9.51 -4.01
CA GLN A 655 -10.38 8.11 -4.35
C GLN A 655 -10.42 7.13 -3.16
N SER A 656 -10.50 7.61 -1.92
CA SER A 656 -10.54 6.73 -0.74
C SER A 656 -11.94 6.11 -0.49
N GLY A 657 -12.98 6.62 -1.15
CA GLY A 657 -14.34 6.06 -1.11
C GLY A 657 -14.48 4.77 -1.92
N CYS A 658 -15.31 3.83 -1.46
CA CYS A 658 -15.55 2.52 -2.11
C CYS A 658 -16.02 2.61 -3.58
N ALA A 659 -16.76 3.66 -3.91
CA ALA A 659 -17.29 3.89 -5.24
C ALA A 659 -16.36 4.72 -6.14
N SER A 660 -15.16 5.08 -5.69
CA SER A 660 -14.25 5.92 -6.47
C SER A 660 -13.65 5.14 -7.65
N PRO A 661 -13.63 5.69 -8.88
CA PRO A 661 -12.96 5.04 -9.98
C PRO A 661 -11.43 5.15 -9.84
N HIS A 662 -10.75 4.01 -9.94
CA HIS A 662 -9.29 3.93 -10.06
C HIS A 662 -8.81 3.57 -11.46
N ASN A 663 -9.66 2.87 -12.20
CA ASN A 663 -9.43 2.47 -13.58
C ASN A 663 -10.58 3.01 -14.45
N LEU A 664 -10.29 3.36 -15.69
CA LEU A 664 -11.22 3.86 -16.68
C LEU A 664 -11.01 3.13 -18.00
N TYR A 665 -12.01 2.40 -18.47
CA TYR A 665 -11.95 1.70 -19.76
C TYR A 665 -12.70 2.51 -20.82
N ILE A 666 -12.04 2.84 -21.91
CA ILE A 666 -12.62 3.68 -22.98
C ILE A 666 -12.65 2.91 -24.28
N GLU A 667 -13.82 2.84 -24.90
CA GLU A 667 -13.98 2.16 -26.18
C GLU A 667 -13.30 2.92 -27.33
N THR A 668 -12.57 2.19 -28.18
CA THR A 668 -11.88 2.75 -29.35
C THR A 668 -12.82 3.01 -30.53
N GLY A 669 -12.35 3.74 -31.53
CA GLY A 669 -13.10 4.03 -32.76
C GLY A 669 -14.13 5.17 -32.65
N GLY A 670 -14.10 5.94 -31.56
CA GLY A 670 -14.83 7.21 -31.44
C GLY A 670 -14.15 8.37 -32.17
N ILE A 671 -14.85 9.51 -32.28
CA ILE A 671 -14.31 10.74 -32.88
C ILE A 671 -13.15 11.29 -32.04
N VAL A 672 -13.30 11.29 -30.71
CA VAL A 672 -12.21 11.57 -29.76
C VAL A 672 -11.61 10.23 -29.33
N THR A 673 -10.31 10.05 -29.57
CA THR A 673 -9.60 8.84 -29.16
C THR A 673 -9.46 8.77 -27.63
N PRO A 674 -9.29 7.58 -27.04
CA PRO A 674 -9.00 7.43 -25.61
C PRO A 674 -7.84 8.30 -25.14
N GLU A 675 -6.75 8.33 -25.90
CA GLU A 675 -5.58 9.15 -25.61
C GLU A 675 -5.90 10.65 -25.63
N ARG A 676 -6.61 11.14 -26.66
CA ARG A 676 -7.06 12.54 -26.72
C ARG A 676 -8.01 12.88 -25.57
N PHE A 677 -8.83 11.93 -25.12
CA PHE A 677 -9.67 12.13 -23.94
C PHE A 677 -8.84 12.30 -22.66
N CYS A 678 -7.72 11.59 -22.51
CA CYS A 678 -6.78 11.79 -21.39
C CYS A 678 -6.21 13.21 -21.36
N GLU A 679 -5.87 13.78 -22.53
CA GLU A 679 -5.41 15.18 -22.63
C GLU A 679 -6.52 16.16 -22.18
N ILE A 680 -7.75 15.97 -22.67
CA ILE A 680 -8.91 16.77 -22.26
C ILE A 680 -9.20 16.62 -20.75
N LEU A 681 -9.00 15.42 -20.21
CA LEU A 681 -9.15 15.15 -18.79
C LEU A 681 -8.06 15.86 -17.95
N ALA A 682 -6.82 15.87 -18.42
CA ALA A 682 -5.73 16.63 -17.81
C ALA A 682 -6.02 18.13 -17.78
N GLU A 683 -6.66 18.69 -18.82
CA GLU A 683 -7.13 20.10 -18.82
C GLU A 683 -8.26 20.38 -17.80
N ALA A 684 -9.04 19.36 -17.42
CA ALA A 684 -10.16 19.48 -16.49
C ALA A 684 -9.73 19.42 -15.01
N PHE A 685 -8.65 18.69 -14.69
CA PHE A 685 -8.19 18.51 -13.32
C PHE A 685 -7.84 19.81 -12.59
N PRO A 686 -7.09 20.78 -13.15
CA PRO A 686 -6.77 22.03 -12.46
C PRO A 686 -8.01 22.80 -11.99
N LYS A 687 -9.09 22.78 -12.80
CA LYS A 687 -10.38 23.41 -12.44
C LYS A 687 -11.09 22.65 -11.32
N THR A 688 -10.98 21.33 -11.33
CA THR A 688 -11.57 20.48 -10.30
C THR A 688 -10.81 20.60 -8.99
N GLU A 689 -9.48 20.67 -9.03
CA GLU A 689 -8.63 20.88 -7.87
C GLU A 689 -8.89 22.23 -7.20
N ALA A 690 -9.19 23.28 -7.96
CA ALA A 690 -9.61 24.56 -7.40
C ALA A 690 -10.96 24.49 -6.65
N GLN A 691 -11.85 23.56 -7.04
CA GLN A 691 -13.16 23.36 -6.39
C GLN A 691 -13.12 22.34 -5.26
N ILE A 692 -12.26 21.33 -5.40
CA ILE A 692 -12.04 20.25 -4.43
C ILE A 692 -10.53 20.24 -4.13
N PRO A 693 -10.06 21.12 -3.23
CA PRO A 693 -8.65 21.24 -2.91
C PRO A 693 -8.02 19.90 -2.51
N LYS A 694 -6.77 19.69 -2.90
CA LYS A 694 -6.00 18.51 -2.49
C LYS A 694 -5.48 18.72 -1.06
N PRO A 695 -5.80 17.85 -0.10
CA PRO A 695 -5.20 17.94 1.23
C PRO A 695 -3.70 17.60 1.19
N PHE A 696 -2.98 17.90 2.27
CA PHE A 696 -1.56 17.57 2.40
C PHE A 696 -1.31 16.07 2.17
N MET A 697 -0.35 15.75 1.31
CA MET A 697 0.06 14.38 1.00
C MET A 697 1.32 14.02 1.80
N SER A 698 1.38 12.80 2.33
CA SER A 698 2.60 12.33 2.97
C SER A 698 3.70 12.04 1.93
N PRO A 699 4.99 12.07 2.31
CA PRO A 699 6.10 11.71 1.41
C PRO A 699 5.93 10.32 0.79
N GLU A 700 5.36 9.37 1.53
CA GLU A 700 5.10 8.02 1.04
C GLU A 700 4.03 8.00 -0.06
N GLN A 701 2.96 8.80 0.08
CA GLN A 701 1.92 8.92 -0.95
C GLN A 701 2.49 9.57 -2.22
N ILE A 702 3.27 10.63 -2.07
CA ILE A 702 3.93 11.31 -3.19
C ILE A 702 4.88 10.34 -3.90
N SER A 703 5.64 9.55 -3.16
CA SER A 703 6.52 8.54 -3.74
C SER A 703 5.76 7.41 -4.47
N ALA A 704 4.57 7.02 -3.99
CA ALA A 704 3.72 6.06 -4.68
C ALA A 704 3.19 6.62 -6.02
N VAL A 705 2.83 7.91 -6.08
CA VAL A 705 2.47 8.59 -7.33
C VAL A 705 3.64 8.61 -8.30
N HIS A 706 4.82 9.04 -7.84
CA HIS A 706 6.06 9.02 -8.63
C HIS A 706 6.39 7.62 -9.17
N SER A 707 6.25 6.60 -8.33
CA SER A 707 6.51 5.20 -8.72
C SER A 707 5.59 4.74 -9.84
N SER A 708 4.31 5.14 -9.78
CA SER A 708 3.30 4.80 -10.79
C SER A 708 3.55 5.55 -12.09
N ARG A 709 3.85 6.86 -12.02
CA ARG A 709 4.26 7.67 -13.19
C ARG A 709 5.49 7.07 -13.85
N GLY A 710 6.51 6.71 -13.07
CA GLY A 710 7.77 6.14 -13.57
C GLY A 710 7.58 4.82 -14.33
N VAL A 711 6.63 3.97 -13.95
CA VAL A 711 6.30 2.76 -14.74
C VAL A 711 5.65 3.12 -16.07
N TYR A 712 4.70 4.06 -16.05
CA TYR A 712 4.00 4.48 -17.27
C TYR A 712 4.86 5.32 -18.19
N ASP A 713 5.90 5.98 -17.69
CA ASP A 713 6.93 6.60 -18.53
C ASP A 713 7.66 5.56 -19.42
N PHE A 714 7.63 4.26 -19.08
CA PHE A 714 8.13 3.19 -19.95
C PHE A 714 7.04 2.64 -20.88
N LYS A 715 5.89 2.26 -20.32
CA LYS A 715 4.87 1.49 -21.07
C LYS A 715 3.72 2.29 -21.69
N GLY A 716 3.55 3.55 -21.33
CA GLY A 716 2.31 4.29 -21.61
C GLY A 716 2.50 5.81 -21.66
N ARG A 717 1.49 6.60 -21.33
CA ARG A 717 1.58 8.07 -21.26
C ARG A 717 1.16 8.58 -19.90
N VAL A 718 1.76 9.69 -19.50
CA VAL A 718 1.55 10.31 -18.19
C VAL A 718 1.16 11.77 -18.39
N TRP A 719 0.03 12.15 -17.83
CA TRP A 719 -0.32 13.55 -17.57
C TRP A 719 -0.49 13.73 -16.07
N GLY A 720 0.00 14.82 -15.52
CA GLY A 720 -0.16 15.03 -14.10
C GLY A 720 0.39 16.37 -13.65
N SER A 721 -0.07 16.85 -12.50
CA SER A 721 0.43 18.06 -11.87
C SER A 721 1.89 17.89 -11.42
N ASP A 722 2.66 18.98 -11.40
CA ASP A 722 4.02 19.02 -10.85
C ASP A 722 4.04 18.76 -9.33
N THR A 723 2.96 19.13 -8.64
CA THR A 723 2.76 18.91 -7.19
C THR A 723 2.30 17.49 -6.85
N MET A 724 2.16 16.60 -7.85
CA MET A 724 1.63 15.24 -7.69
C MET A 724 0.18 15.15 -7.14
N SER A 725 -0.59 16.24 -7.13
CA SER A 725 -1.96 16.30 -6.64
C SER A 725 -2.96 15.48 -7.46
N TRP A 726 -2.71 15.29 -8.75
CA TRP A 726 -3.47 14.40 -9.64
C TRP A 726 -2.60 13.82 -10.76
N THR A 727 -3.00 12.66 -11.30
CA THR A 727 -2.31 11.96 -12.39
C THR A 727 -3.29 11.16 -13.25
N VAL A 728 -3.10 11.20 -14.57
CA VAL A 728 -3.74 10.33 -15.57
C VAL A 728 -2.65 9.47 -16.21
N LEU A 729 -2.82 8.16 -16.14
CA LEU A 729 -1.89 7.15 -16.64
C LEU A 729 -2.58 6.37 -17.76
N TYR A 730 -2.11 6.46 -18.98
CA TYR A 730 -2.70 5.77 -20.14
C TYR A 730 -1.79 4.65 -20.62
N SER A 731 -2.34 3.48 -20.91
CA SER A 731 -1.59 2.38 -21.51
C SER A 731 -2.56 1.44 -22.24
N GLU A 732 -2.09 0.77 -23.29
CA GLU A 732 -2.90 -0.09 -24.18
C GLU A 732 -3.28 -1.44 -23.54
N ASP A 733 -2.79 -1.73 -22.34
CA ASP A 733 -3.08 -2.95 -21.60
C ASP A 733 -4.47 -2.91 -20.97
N ASN A 734 -5.29 -3.94 -21.20
CA ASN A 734 -6.57 -4.10 -20.52
C ASN A 734 -6.36 -4.80 -19.17
N GLU A 735 -5.86 -4.07 -18.18
CA GLU A 735 -5.59 -4.57 -16.83
C GLU A 735 -6.44 -3.86 -15.77
N LEU A 736 -6.68 -4.52 -14.63
CA LEU A 736 -7.21 -3.86 -13.44
C LEU A 736 -6.04 -3.43 -12.55
N CYS A 737 -5.56 -2.21 -12.74
CA CYS A 737 -4.43 -1.68 -12.01
C CYS A 737 -4.78 -1.40 -10.54
N LYS A 738 -3.79 -1.57 -9.65
CA LYS A 738 -3.95 -1.34 -8.21
C LYS A 738 -4.12 0.15 -7.91
N PRO A 739 -5.02 0.52 -6.98
CA PRO A 739 -5.24 1.92 -6.61
C PRO A 739 -4.03 2.52 -5.88
N VAL A 740 -3.72 3.78 -6.20
CA VAL A 740 -2.72 4.60 -5.50
C VAL A 740 -3.35 5.44 -4.38
N TYR A 741 -4.68 5.63 -4.42
CA TYR A 741 -5.45 6.44 -3.46
C TYR A 741 -4.95 7.90 -3.34
N SER A 742 -4.66 8.53 -4.48
CA SER A 742 -4.23 9.93 -4.51
C SER A 742 -4.56 10.63 -5.83
N ARG A 743 -5.80 10.50 -6.32
CA ARG A 743 -6.24 11.05 -7.62
C ARG A 743 -5.36 10.59 -8.79
N VAL A 744 -5.01 9.31 -8.79
CA VAL A 744 -4.30 8.64 -9.90
C VAL A 744 -5.31 7.78 -10.64
N LEU A 745 -5.57 8.11 -11.90
CA LEU A 745 -6.50 7.38 -12.76
C LEU A 745 -5.73 6.61 -13.83
N MET A 746 -5.90 5.30 -13.87
CA MET A 746 -5.38 4.43 -14.91
C MET A 746 -6.42 4.29 -16.03
N VAL A 747 -6.03 4.55 -17.28
CA VAL A 747 -6.91 4.60 -18.44
C VAL A 747 -6.48 3.55 -19.46
N HIS A 748 -7.45 2.74 -19.88
CA HIS A 748 -7.25 1.56 -20.72
C HIS A 748 -8.17 1.64 -21.95
N PRO A 749 -7.63 1.67 -23.18
CA PRO A 749 -8.44 1.54 -24.38
C PRO A 749 -8.94 0.10 -24.53
N VAL A 750 -10.19 -0.06 -24.99
CA VAL A 750 -10.79 -1.38 -25.24
C VAL A 750 -11.57 -1.37 -26.55
N ASP A 751 -11.68 -2.50 -27.24
CA ASP A 751 -12.48 -2.58 -28.47
C ASP A 751 -13.99 -2.44 -28.22
N HIS A 752 -14.44 -2.86 -27.04
CA HIS A 752 -15.82 -2.75 -26.59
C HIS A 752 -15.86 -2.64 -25.07
N ILE A 753 -16.78 -1.85 -24.50
CA ILE A 753 -16.87 -1.66 -23.04
C ILE A 753 -17.04 -2.99 -22.28
N ASN A 754 -17.73 -3.98 -22.85
CA ASN A 754 -17.87 -5.32 -22.27
C ASN A 754 -16.53 -6.04 -22.03
N ASN A 755 -15.44 -5.64 -22.67
CA ASN A 755 -14.11 -6.22 -22.42
C ASN A 755 -13.58 -5.88 -21.01
N ALA A 756 -14.13 -4.85 -20.35
CA ALA A 756 -13.82 -4.54 -18.96
C ALA A 756 -14.46 -5.53 -17.97
N LEU A 757 -15.50 -6.28 -18.38
CA LEU A 757 -16.23 -7.21 -17.51
C LEU A 757 -15.34 -8.36 -16.99
N VAL A 758 -14.25 -8.68 -17.69
CA VAL A 758 -13.26 -9.69 -17.24
C VAL A 758 -12.64 -9.33 -15.89
N HIS A 759 -12.65 -8.05 -15.52
CA HIS A 759 -12.10 -7.54 -14.27
C HIS A 759 -13.11 -7.50 -13.12
N VAL A 760 -14.38 -7.86 -13.37
CA VAL A 760 -15.36 -7.99 -12.30
C VAL A 760 -14.98 -9.15 -11.39
N GLN A 761 -14.80 -8.82 -10.12
CA GLN A 761 -14.47 -9.72 -9.02
C GLN A 761 -15.43 -9.42 -7.87
N ASP A 762 -15.51 -10.28 -6.85
CA ASP A 762 -16.44 -10.14 -5.71
C ASP A 762 -16.30 -8.82 -4.93
N TYR A 763 -15.19 -8.11 -5.14
CA TYR A 763 -14.89 -6.82 -4.53
C TYR A 763 -15.13 -5.61 -5.43
N ILE A 764 -15.49 -5.80 -6.70
CA ILE A 764 -15.91 -4.69 -7.56
C ILE A 764 -17.35 -4.32 -7.21
N GLN A 765 -17.53 -3.09 -6.74
CA GLN A 765 -18.80 -2.65 -6.16
C GLN A 765 -19.61 -1.78 -7.10
N THR A 766 -18.98 -0.71 -7.59
CA THR A 766 -19.62 0.27 -8.46
C THR A 766 -18.88 0.29 -9.80
N ILE A 767 -19.62 0.28 -10.91
CA ILE A 767 -19.08 0.63 -12.23
C ILE A 767 -19.77 1.87 -12.75
N GLY A 768 -19.02 2.96 -12.94
CA GLY A 768 -19.55 4.16 -13.59
C GLY A 768 -19.72 3.91 -15.09
N ILE A 769 -20.88 4.24 -15.65
CA ILE A 769 -21.16 4.04 -17.08
C ILE A 769 -21.42 5.38 -17.76
N ALA A 770 -20.74 5.63 -18.88
CA ALA A 770 -21.17 6.58 -19.88
C ALA A 770 -21.33 5.83 -21.20
N ALA A 771 -22.57 5.58 -21.60
CA ALA A 771 -22.94 4.91 -22.84
C ALA A 771 -24.39 5.25 -23.24
N PRO A 772 -24.77 5.06 -24.52
CA PRO A 772 -26.17 5.09 -24.92
C PRO A 772 -27.02 4.08 -24.14
N GLU A 773 -28.30 4.38 -23.93
CA GLU A 773 -29.20 3.64 -23.04
C GLU A 773 -29.18 2.12 -23.27
N ASP A 774 -29.42 1.65 -24.50
CA ASP A 774 -29.44 0.21 -24.82
C ASP A 774 -28.11 -0.49 -24.48
N LYS A 775 -26.99 0.18 -24.77
CA LYS A 775 -25.64 -0.33 -24.52
C LYS A 775 -25.29 -0.31 -23.03
N ALA A 776 -25.73 0.73 -22.32
CA ALA A 776 -25.60 0.83 -20.87
C ALA A 776 -26.40 -0.29 -20.17
N ILE A 777 -27.62 -0.59 -20.62
CA ILE A 777 -28.46 -1.67 -20.09
C ILE A 777 -27.81 -3.04 -20.36
N ASP A 778 -27.30 -3.30 -21.57
CA ASP A 778 -26.59 -4.55 -21.88
C ASP A 778 -25.38 -4.75 -20.96
N PHE A 779 -24.53 -3.73 -20.82
CA PHE A 779 -23.36 -3.80 -19.94
C PHE A 779 -23.78 -3.98 -18.49
N ALA A 780 -24.75 -3.20 -18.00
CA ALA A 780 -25.21 -3.25 -16.61
C ALA A 780 -25.77 -4.64 -16.27
N ASN A 781 -26.60 -5.24 -17.13
CA ASN A 781 -27.12 -6.60 -16.92
C ASN A 781 -25.98 -7.60 -16.70
N LYS A 782 -24.97 -7.58 -17.57
CA LYS A 782 -23.80 -8.48 -17.47
C LYS A 782 -22.97 -8.21 -16.22
N ALA A 783 -22.70 -6.93 -15.92
CA ALA A 783 -21.96 -6.52 -14.74
C ALA A 783 -22.67 -6.95 -13.44
N THR A 784 -23.97 -6.72 -13.32
CA THR A 784 -24.75 -7.07 -12.12
C THR A 784 -24.90 -8.59 -11.97
N MET A 785 -25.02 -9.34 -13.07
CA MET A 785 -25.00 -10.80 -13.05
C MET A 785 -23.65 -11.35 -12.55
N ALA A 786 -22.56 -10.61 -12.76
CA ALA A 786 -21.22 -10.95 -12.27
C ALA A 786 -20.95 -10.45 -10.83
N GLY A 787 -21.92 -9.81 -10.16
CA GLY A 787 -21.83 -9.42 -8.75
C GLY A 787 -21.61 -7.92 -8.48
N VAL A 788 -21.61 -7.07 -9.51
CA VAL A 788 -21.54 -5.61 -9.35
C VAL A 788 -22.82 -5.09 -8.71
N ALA A 789 -22.68 -4.27 -7.68
CA ALA A 789 -23.82 -3.78 -6.91
C ALA A 789 -24.55 -2.60 -7.56
N ARG A 790 -23.81 -1.70 -8.23
CA ARG A 790 -24.36 -0.46 -8.79
C ARG A 790 -23.68 -0.05 -10.11
N CYS A 791 -24.47 0.52 -11.01
CA CYS A 791 -24.01 1.04 -12.30
C CYS A 791 -24.42 2.50 -12.54
N PRO A 792 -23.97 3.47 -11.72
CA PRO A 792 -24.38 4.87 -11.84
C PRO A 792 -23.76 5.56 -13.05
N LEU A 793 -24.30 6.73 -13.40
CA LEU A 793 -23.67 7.63 -14.36
C LEU A 793 -22.33 8.13 -13.83
N ILE A 794 -21.35 8.29 -14.72
CA ILE A 794 -20.11 9.02 -14.43
C ILE A 794 -20.44 10.46 -13.99
N GLY A 795 -19.79 10.92 -12.93
CA GLY A 795 -20.04 12.16 -12.18
C GLY A 795 -20.99 12.00 -11.00
N ARG A 796 -21.53 10.79 -10.79
CA ARG A 796 -22.43 10.44 -9.67
C ARG A 796 -22.01 9.15 -8.97
N MET A 797 -20.79 8.65 -9.21
CA MET A 797 -20.37 7.36 -8.64
C MET A 797 -20.37 7.41 -7.11
N LEU A 798 -19.99 8.56 -6.54
CA LEU A 798 -19.93 8.78 -5.09
C LEU A 798 -21.23 9.32 -4.49
N ASN A 799 -22.34 9.33 -5.25
CA ASN A 799 -23.67 9.51 -4.68
C ASN A 799 -24.05 8.23 -3.92
N PHE A 800 -24.13 8.30 -2.60
CA PHE A 800 -24.54 7.19 -1.73
C PHE A 800 -26.08 7.07 -1.69
N GLU A 801 -26.65 6.72 -2.84
CA GLU A 801 -28.08 6.46 -3.06
C GLU A 801 -28.44 4.99 -2.83
N MET A 802 -29.75 4.69 -2.80
CA MET A 802 -30.28 3.33 -2.63
C MET A 802 -30.54 2.64 -3.99
N PRO A 803 -30.35 1.31 -4.09
CA PRO A 803 -29.74 0.42 -3.10
C PRO A 803 -28.26 0.73 -2.88
N TRP A 804 -27.84 0.78 -1.61
CA TRP A 804 -26.45 1.04 -1.24
C TRP A 804 -25.70 -0.27 -1.09
N ASP A 805 -24.64 -0.47 -1.87
CA ASP A 805 -23.85 -1.72 -1.87
C ASP A 805 -24.71 -2.97 -2.15
N GLY A 806 -25.74 -2.81 -2.99
CA GLY A 806 -26.62 -3.90 -3.41
C GLY A 806 -27.70 -4.25 -2.37
N LEU A 807 -27.84 -3.46 -1.30
CA LEU A 807 -28.85 -3.66 -0.27
C LEU A 807 -29.61 -2.39 0.07
N PHE A 808 -30.85 -2.56 0.53
CA PHE A 808 -31.60 -1.50 1.20
C PHE A 808 -31.35 -1.63 2.70
N LEU A 809 -30.47 -0.78 3.24
CA LEU A 809 -30.02 -0.90 4.63
C LEU A 809 -31.20 -0.82 5.61
N ILE A 810 -32.13 0.12 5.41
CA ILE A 810 -33.32 0.28 6.25
C ILE A 810 -34.14 -1.02 6.40
N ASP A 811 -34.31 -1.80 5.33
CA ASP A 811 -35.04 -3.08 5.38
C ASP A 811 -34.34 -4.10 6.30
N ARG A 812 -33.01 -4.03 6.39
CA ARG A 812 -32.19 -4.86 7.30
C ARG A 812 -32.25 -4.40 8.76
N LEU A 813 -32.61 -3.15 9.00
CA LEU A 813 -32.63 -2.53 10.34
C LEU A 813 -33.97 -2.70 11.08
N VAL A 814 -34.99 -3.24 10.41
CA VAL A 814 -36.33 -3.45 10.97
C VAL A 814 -36.74 -4.92 10.98
N ARG A 815 -37.74 -5.24 11.80
CA ARG A 815 -38.54 -6.45 11.70
C ARG A 815 -39.92 -6.08 11.17
N TRP A 816 -40.31 -6.70 10.08
CA TRP A 816 -41.65 -6.53 9.51
C TRP A 816 -42.66 -7.38 10.29
N ASN A 817 -43.76 -6.75 10.68
CA ASN A 817 -44.85 -7.37 11.41
C ASN A 817 -46.14 -7.19 10.64
N THR A 818 -46.97 -8.23 10.60
CA THR A 818 -48.29 -8.19 9.98
C THR A 818 -49.39 -8.26 11.02
N LEU A 819 -50.52 -7.66 10.70
CA LEU A 819 -51.77 -7.79 11.44
C LEU A 819 -52.87 -8.14 10.43
N VAL A 820 -53.67 -9.17 10.74
CA VAL A 820 -54.64 -9.87 9.86
C VAL A 820 -53.99 -10.92 8.93
N GLY A 821 -54.75 -11.95 8.50
CA GLY A 821 -54.35 -13.24 7.86
C GLY A 821 -53.52 -13.18 6.58
N PRO A 822 -53.22 -14.30 5.88
CA PRO A 822 -52.33 -14.28 4.72
C PRO A 822 -52.97 -13.56 3.52
N LEU A 823 -52.10 -12.95 2.68
CA LEU A 823 -52.47 -12.36 1.39
C LEU A 823 -53.38 -13.33 0.63
N CYS A 824 -54.62 -12.92 0.38
CA CYS A 824 -55.62 -13.71 -0.34
C CYS A 824 -55.13 -14.06 -1.76
#